data_AF-A0A8J9WR88-F1
#
_entry.id   AF-A0A8J9WR88-F1
#
_cell.length_a   1.000
_cell.length_b   1.000
_cell.length_c   1.000
_cell.angle_alpha   90.00
_cell.angle_beta   90.00
_cell.angle_gamma   90.00
#
_symmetry.space_group_name_H-M   'P 1'
#
loop_
_entity.id
_entity.type
_entity.pdbx_description
1 polymer ?
#
loop_
_entity_poly.entity_id
_entity_poly.type
_entity_poly.pdbx_seq_one_letter_code
_entity_poly.pdbx_strand_id
1 'polypeptide(L)'
;MTLSHADDSSNDLWEAWLASSLGHLRDAGLLRTLKPVLPTLSAIQVLVPGDVLAPWIEEGGGHPSQEVTQHGAAVKLFSTNDYLGLSTHAALRRAAADAALLYGVGPRSSAVVGGYTLLHEDLERRLAALKGTEECLLFSTGFAANLAVVSTLGSGENAAIFSDELNHASIVDGSRLASRSKASLTCLSMASAQTDCVKSDSSYGNGQKGDRELRDFADFEGLVRLRRKYGFLLVVDEAHATLVCGSRGGGAAEAFGVADEVDVHIGTLSKAVGAHGGFVACRADVKTLLLNKGRPYVFSTAPPAPVVAAAITALQVNEQEPERREHLWRLVRHLGKGLGVDACSPIVPLIVGSEAAAVSASAALLERGFYVPAIRPPTVAPGTSRLRISLSAAHTMEDVDALLTALMECGVHPSAGSGLVTPGGSVEKEAKTSSGDKKRVVILGGTGRVGASTAAALLRGDPNLDIALASRNRGTYDAAVKKRPELAGTQFVAVDINDAASLEAALRGADLVVHTAGPFQRKETCGVLEAALATRTPYMDVCDDADYSQRAKSYHEAAQAAGVPAITTAGIYPGISNVMAAHMISIARREYNADWSYASQTPAQQNSRSSGTLGSSSSSEPAQELEAVPLRSGVATMEPNEGKPGATTSYTESNSIEPVEPRRVLYSYYTAGSGGVGPTILETSILLAGEPVTVYANGEKLVVPPLSSPRFVDFGPPIRGVTAYLYNLPEVQSTHECMRVPTVSARFATAPIFWNWAMVAVARLSPEGFLADRNKSKWLAKMADPWVRLVDPFIGEAVGMRVDVDLEDGTTAAGLFVHKLLSESVGISTAAFAKAMLAGETQPGVWFPEERGAVSDRRTLLQNAAEGTVRFELNRPPWALESNPTRLGMGMYW
;
A
#
# COMPACT_ATOMS: atom_id res chain seq x y z
N MET A 1 23.83 -28.88 -23.08
CA MET A 1 24.69 -29.67 -22.18
C MET A 1 24.00 -31.01 -21.94
N THR A 2 24.72 -32.11 -22.10
CA THR A 2 24.27 -33.44 -21.65
C THR A 2 24.46 -33.53 -20.14
N LEU A 3 23.37 -33.70 -19.38
CA LEU A 3 23.43 -34.03 -17.97
C LEU A 3 23.70 -35.53 -17.82
N SER A 4 24.98 -35.90 -17.74
CA SER A 4 25.41 -37.22 -17.29
C SER A 4 25.47 -37.25 -15.77
N HIS A 5 24.72 -38.17 -15.15
CA HIS A 5 24.76 -38.46 -13.71
C HIS A 5 24.55 -37.25 -12.79
N ALA A 6 23.28 -36.90 -12.58
CA ALA A 6 22.89 -36.34 -11.29
C ALA A 6 22.94 -37.47 -10.24
N ASP A 7 23.62 -37.25 -9.13
CA ASP A 7 23.45 -38.03 -7.91
C ASP A 7 21.99 -37.93 -7.40
N ASP A 8 21.59 -38.87 -6.54
CA ASP A 8 20.29 -38.89 -5.86
C ASP A 8 20.01 -37.63 -5.00
N SER A 9 20.99 -36.74 -4.82
CA SER A 9 20.90 -35.48 -4.07
C SER A 9 20.06 -34.38 -4.72
N SER A 10 19.57 -34.58 -5.95
CA SER A 10 18.73 -33.57 -6.63
C SER A 10 17.30 -33.46 -6.09
N ASN A 11 16.75 -34.54 -5.50
CA ASN A 11 15.46 -34.47 -4.79
C ASN A 11 15.57 -33.66 -3.49
N ASP A 12 16.71 -33.74 -2.78
CA ASP A 12 16.90 -33.06 -1.49
C ASP A 12 16.80 -31.52 -1.61
N LEU A 13 17.19 -30.93 -2.74
CA LEU A 13 17.07 -29.49 -2.95
C LEU A 13 15.63 -29.02 -3.11
N TRP A 14 14.78 -29.78 -3.80
CA TRP A 14 13.38 -29.42 -4.00
C TRP A 14 12.56 -29.64 -2.73
N GLU A 15 12.81 -30.74 -2.02
CA GLU A 15 12.22 -31.00 -0.70
C GLU A 15 12.67 -29.98 0.36
N ALA A 16 13.95 -29.58 0.36
CA ALA A 16 14.44 -28.54 1.26
C ALA A 16 13.83 -27.16 0.96
N TRP A 17 13.69 -26.79 -0.32
CA TRP A 17 13.01 -25.56 -0.72
C TRP A 17 11.53 -25.55 -0.33
N LEU A 18 10.83 -26.67 -0.53
CA LEU A 18 9.43 -26.82 -0.16
C LEU A 18 9.25 -26.78 1.36
N ALA A 19 10.07 -27.50 2.12
CA ALA A 19 10.05 -27.51 3.58
C ALA A 19 10.34 -26.11 4.16
N SER A 20 11.32 -25.38 3.59
CA SER A 20 11.64 -24.00 3.95
C SER A 20 10.46 -23.06 3.67
N SER A 21 9.88 -23.14 2.47
CA SER A 21 8.72 -22.32 2.07
C SER A 21 7.49 -22.57 2.95
N LEU A 22 7.21 -23.83 3.28
CA LEU A 22 6.14 -24.21 4.21
C LEU A 22 6.44 -23.80 5.65
N GLY A 23 7.72 -23.82 6.05
CA GLY A 23 8.20 -23.28 7.33
C GLY A 23 7.88 -21.79 7.46
N HIS A 24 8.33 -20.98 6.49
CA HIS A 24 8.03 -19.53 6.48
C HIS A 24 6.53 -19.22 6.52
N LEU A 25 5.70 -19.97 5.79
CA LEU A 25 4.24 -19.79 5.85
C LEU A 25 3.65 -20.17 7.21
N ARG A 26 4.19 -21.19 7.88
CA ARG A 26 3.78 -21.62 9.22
C ARG A 26 4.18 -20.58 10.27
N ASP A 27 5.44 -20.16 10.25
CA ASP A 27 6.01 -19.22 11.23
C ASP A 27 5.37 -17.83 11.13
N ALA A 28 4.96 -17.42 9.92
CA ALA A 28 4.21 -16.19 9.68
C ALA A 28 2.68 -16.31 9.93
N GLY A 29 2.16 -17.49 10.30
CA GLY A 29 0.72 -17.72 10.50
C GLY A 29 -0.13 -17.65 9.22
N LEU A 30 0.51 -17.72 8.04
CA LEU A 30 -0.11 -17.57 6.72
C LEU A 30 -0.47 -18.91 6.05
N LEU A 31 0.01 -20.03 6.59
CA LEU A 31 -0.30 -21.37 6.09
C LEU A 31 -1.81 -21.63 6.16
N ARG A 32 -2.43 -21.94 5.01
CA ARG A 32 -3.87 -22.18 4.90
C ARG A 32 -4.16 -23.68 4.90
N THR A 33 -5.04 -24.11 5.80
CA THR A 33 -5.63 -25.45 5.82
C THR A 33 -6.94 -25.44 5.03
N LEU A 34 -7.21 -26.53 4.29
CA LEU A 34 -8.53 -26.74 3.71
C LEU A 34 -9.48 -27.23 4.80
N LYS A 35 -10.70 -26.70 4.76
CA LYS A 35 -11.71 -26.84 5.80
C LYS A 35 -12.90 -27.64 5.25
N PRO A 36 -12.79 -28.99 5.17
CA PRO A 36 -13.81 -29.82 4.55
C PRO A 36 -15.08 -29.82 5.39
N VAL A 37 -16.22 -29.77 4.71
CA VAL A 37 -17.55 -29.78 5.35
C VAL A 37 -18.49 -30.68 4.56
N LEU A 38 -19.45 -31.29 5.25
CA LEU A 38 -20.54 -32.00 4.60
C LEU A 38 -21.63 -30.99 4.22
N PRO A 39 -21.97 -30.84 2.93
CA PRO A 39 -23.02 -29.92 2.49
C PRO A 39 -24.40 -30.41 2.96
N THR A 40 -25.27 -29.47 3.32
CA THR A 40 -26.69 -29.77 3.59
C THR A 40 -27.58 -29.28 2.45
N LEU A 41 -28.90 -29.45 2.58
CA LEU A 41 -29.87 -28.81 1.69
C LEU A 41 -30.23 -27.37 2.10
N SER A 42 -29.56 -26.80 3.11
CA SER A 42 -29.62 -25.39 3.45
C SER A 42 -28.42 -24.65 2.85
N ALA A 43 -28.67 -23.52 2.19
CA ALA A 43 -27.62 -22.65 1.63
C ALA A 43 -26.73 -21.98 2.71
N ILE A 44 -27.16 -22.02 3.98
CA ILE A 44 -26.50 -21.37 5.11
C ILE A 44 -26.12 -22.36 6.23
N GLN A 45 -26.15 -23.67 5.99
CA GLN A 45 -25.77 -24.65 7.02
C GLN A 45 -24.92 -25.78 6.44
N VAL A 46 -23.90 -26.17 7.19
CA VAL A 46 -23.04 -27.31 6.90
C VAL A 46 -22.90 -28.19 8.14
N LEU A 47 -22.62 -29.48 7.94
CA LEU A 47 -22.23 -30.36 9.04
C LEU A 47 -20.71 -30.45 9.06
N VAL A 48 -20.10 -30.14 10.20
CA VAL A 48 -18.65 -30.24 10.42
C VAL A 48 -18.38 -31.43 11.34
N PRO A 49 -17.71 -32.49 10.86
CA PRO A 49 -17.29 -33.63 11.69
C PRO A 49 -16.45 -33.18 12.89
N GLY A 50 -16.57 -33.85 14.05
CA GLY A 50 -15.93 -33.42 15.30
C GLY A 50 -14.39 -33.40 15.24
N ASP A 51 -13.80 -34.34 14.51
CA ASP A 51 -12.37 -34.45 14.18
C ASP A 51 -11.87 -33.33 13.25
N VAL A 52 -12.77 -32.73 12.47
CA VAL A 52 -12.48 -31.56 11.63
C VAL A 52 -12.74 -30.25 12.39
N LEU A 53 -13.76 -30.23 13.25
CA LEU A 53 -14.20 -29.04 13.99
C LEU A 53 -13.24 -28.66 15.12
N ALA A 54 -12.65 -29.62 15.83
CA ALA A 54 -11.66 -29.36 16.87
C ALA A 54 -10.46 -28.55 16.35
N PRO A 55 -9.77 -28.96 15.26
CA PRO A 55 -8.72 -28.15 14.63
C PRO A 55 -9.15 -26.73 14.23
N TRP A 56 -10.40 -26.50 13.80
CA TRP A 56 -10.84 -25.15 13.43
C TRP A 56 -10.93 -24.21 14.64
N ILE A 57 -11.33 -24.75 15.80
CA ILE A 57 -11.45 -24.01 17.06
C ILE A 57 -10.04 -23.77 17.65
N GLU A 58 -9.17 -24.78 17.60
CA GLU A 58 -7.77 -24.70 18.06
C GLU A 58 -6.91 -23.74 17.21
N GLU A 59 -7.05 -23.76 15.87
CA GLU A 59 -6.46 -22.74 14.98
C GLU A 59 -6.94 -21.31 15.33
N GLY A 60 -8.13 -21.21 15.91
CA GLY A 60 -8.72 -19.96 16.41
C GLY A 60 -8.28 -19.56 17.82
N GLY A 61 -7.37 -20.32 18.46
CA GLY A 61 -6.96 -20.10 19.85
C GLY A 61 -8.04 -20.45 20.89
N GLY A 62 -9.10 -21.16 20.48
CA GLY A 62 -10.14 -21.69 21.35
C GLY A 62 -9.79 -23.08 21.90
N HIS A 63 -10.63 -23.57 22.81
CA HIS A 63 -10.50 -24.91 23.39
C HIS A 63 -11.84 -25.64 23.27
N PRO A 64 -12.00 -26.55 22.29
CA PRO A 64 -13.30 -27.12 21.96
C PRO A 64 -13.83 -28.00 23.10
N SER A 65 -15.13 -27.88 23.39
CA SER A 65 -15.77 -28.69 24.42
C SER A 65 -15.84 -30.17 24.02
N GLN A 66 -15.79 -31.09 25.00
CA GLN A 66 -15.83 -32.54 24.72
C GLN A 66 -17.11 -33.00 24.00
N GLU A 67 -18.23 -32.29 24.18
CA GLU A 67 -19.50 -32.60 23.52
C GLU A 67 -19.46 -32.25 22.03
N VAL A 68 -18.90 -31.08 21.69
CA VAL A 68 -18.75 -30.60 20.31
C VAL A 68 -17.78 -31.48 19.50
N THR A 69 -16.72 -31.99 20.14
CA THR A 69 -15.72 -32.85 19.46
C THR A 69 -16.19 -34.28 19.24
N GLN A 70 -17.13 -34.81 20.03
CA GLN A 70 -17.62 -36.19 19.89
C GLN A 70 -18.69 -36.38 18.82
N HIS A 71 -19.51 -35.37 18.57
CA HIS A 71 -20.66 -35.50 17.66
C HIS A 71 -20.54 -34.66 16.37
N GLY A 72 -19.58 -33.73 16.31
CA GLY A 72 -19.56 -32.69 15.28
C GLY A 72 -20.69 -31.66 15.49
N ALA A 73 -20.75 -30.64 14.65
CA ALA A 73 -21.74 -29.58 14.77
C ALA A 73 -22.42 -29.23 13.44
N ALA A 74 -23.69 -28.87 13.52
CA ALA A 74 -24.41 -28.22 12.43
C ALA A 74 -24.15 -26.70 12.51
N VAL A 75 -23.27 -26.21 11.66
CA VAL A 75 -22.73 -24.84 11.72
C VAL A 75 -23.46 -23.94 10.71
N LYS A 76 -23.94 -22.79 11.19
CA LYS A 76 -24.62 -21.76 10.40
C LYS A 76 -23.60 -20.79 9.79
N LEU A 77 -23.73 -20.53 8.49
CA LEU A 77 -22.74 -19.84 7.67
C LEU A 77 -23.08 -18.36 7.46
N PHE A 78 -22.59 -17.52 8.35
CA PHE A 78 -22.53 -16.06 8.15
C PHE A 78 -21.29 -15.64 7.37
N SER A 79 -20.89 -16.47 6.40
CA SER A 79 -19.68 -16.31 5.58
C SER A 79 -19.93 -16.58 4.09
N THR A 80 -21.12 -17.08 3.75
CA THR A 80 -21.47 -17.49 2.38
C THR A 80 -21.56 -16.29 1.45
N ASN A 81 -21.26 -16.49 0.17
CA ASN A 81 -21.55 -15.50 -0.87
C ASN A 81 -22.80 -15.88 -1.69
N ASP A 82 -23.54 -16.94 -1.31
CA ASP A 82 -24.87 -17.24 -1.87
C ASP A 82 -25.93 -16.31 -1.26
N TYR A 83 -25.90 -15.04 -1.68
CA TYR A 83 -26.70 -13.96 -1.12
C TYR A 83 -28.23 -14.19 -1.19
N LEU A 84 -28.70 -15.01 -2.11
CA LEU A 84 -30.13 -15.29 -2.30
C LEU A 84 -30.53 -16.70 -1.85
N GLY A 85 -29.57 -17.54 -1.46
CA GLY A 85 -29.80 -18.93 -1.05
C GLY A 85 -30.15 -19.85 -2.22
N LEU A 86 -29.76 -19.49 -3.45
CA LEU A 86 -30.22 -20.19 -4.65
C LEU A 86 -29.48 -21.51 -4.90
N SER A 87 -28.28 -21.72 -4.35
CA SER A 87 -27.48 -22.93 -4.59
C SER A 87 -28.17 -24.24 -4.17
N THR A 88 -29.08 -24.16 -3.19
CA THR A 88 -29.87 -25.31 -2.71
C THR A 88 -31.34 -25.29 -3.18
N HIS A 89 -31.73 -24.27 -3.95
CA HIS A 89 -33.11 -24.06 -4.37
C HIS A 89 -33.64 -25.22 -5.21
N ALA A 90 -34.88 -25.65 -4.93
CA ALA A 90 -35.44 -26.88 -5.49
C ALA A 90 -35.53 -26.83 -7.02
N ALA A 91 -35.94 -25.69 -7.60
CA ALA A 91 -36.04 -25.53 -9.05
C ALA A 91 -34.68 -25.62 -9.75
N LEU A 92 -33.63 -25.00 -9.18
CA LEU A 92 -32.29 -24.99 -9.77
C LEU A 92 -31.66 -26.39 -9.71
N ARG A 93 -31.81 -27.08 -8.58
CA ARG A 93 -31.39 -28.49 -8.43
C ARG A 93 -32.12 -29.41 -9.41
N ARG A 94 -33.42 -29.19 -9.64
CA ARG A 94 -34.20 -29.95 -10.61
C ARG A 94 -33.71 -29.69 -12.04
N ALA A 95 -33.53 -28.43 -12.43
CA ALA A 95 -33.00 -28.06 -13.75
C ALA A 95 -31.60 -28.64 -14.01
N ALA A 96 -30.71 -28.61 -13.00
CA ALA A 96 -29.40 -29.24 -13.08
C ALA A 96 -29.49 -30.76 -13.28
N ALA A 97 -30.34 -31.44 -12.50
CA ALA A 97 -30.54 -32.89 -12.61
C ALA A 97 -31.12 -33.29 -13.97
N ASP A 98 -32.15 -32.58 -14.46
CA ASP A 98 -32.78 -32.86 -15.75
C ASP A 98 -31.82 -32.59 -16.92
N ALA A 99 -31.03 -31.51 -16.87
CA ALA A 99 -29.99 -31.24 -17.85
C ALA A 99 -28.84 -32.27 -17.79
N ALA A 100 -28.48 -32.78 -16.61
CA ALA A 100 -27.48 -33.85 -16.48
C ALA A 100 -27.97 -35.18 -17.08
N LEU A 101 -29.25 -35.51 -16.91
CA LEU A 101 -29.88 -36.68 -17.51
C LEU A 101 -30.00 -36.57 -19.05
N LEU A 102 -30.28 -35.36 -19.56
CA LEU A 102 -30.54 -35.14 -20.98
C LEU A 102 -29.27 -34.88 -21.82
N TYR A 103 -28.30 -34.17 -21.27
CA TYR A 103 -27.09 -33.71 -22.00
C TYR A 103 -25.78 -34.30 -21.45
N GLY A 104 -25.81 -34.97 -20.30
CA GLY A 104 -24.63 -35.39 -19.57
C GLY A 104 -24.00 -34.27 -18.73
N VAL A 105 -22.84 -34.55 -18.13
CA VAL A 105 -22.19 -33.64 -17.17
C VAL A 105 -21.28 -32.62 -17.87
N GLY A 106 -20.21 -33.08 -18.52
CA GLY A 106 -19.21 -32.21 -19.14
C GLY A 106 -19.54 -31.78 -20.58
N PRO A 107 -19.19 -30.55 -21.01
CA PRO A 107 -19.47 -30.05 -22.36
C PRO A 107 -18.49 -30.54 -23.42
N ARG A 108 -17.63 -31.51 -23.10
CA ARG A 108 -16.70 -32.23 -24.00
C ARG A 108 -15.52 -31.41 -24.56
N SER A 109 -15.60 -30.09 -24.68
CA SER A 109 -14.51 -29.22 -25.14
C SER A 109 -14.66 -27.75 -24.71
N SER A 110 -13.79 -26.86 -25.20
CA SER A 110 -13.98 -25.40 -25.08
C SER A 110 -15.13 -24.91 -25.96
N ALA A 111 -15.69 -23.73 -25.64
CA ALA A 111 -16.80 -23.15 -26.39
C ALA A 111 -16.51 -23.08 -27.91
N VAL A 112 -15.28 -22.71 -28.28
CA VAL A 112 -14.83 -22.55 -29.67
C VAL A 112 -14.64 -23.87 -30.44
N VAL A 113 -14.55 -25.01 -29.74
CA VAL A 113 -14.25 -26.34 -30.32
C VAL A 113 -15.41 -27.31 -30.07
N GLY A 114 -16.65 -26.80 -30.04
CA GLY A 114 -17.88 -27.59 -29.94
C GLY A 114 -18.46 -27.79 -28.54
N GLY A 115 -17.94 -27.11 -27.51
CA GLY A 115 -18.48 -27.15 -26.15
C GLY A 115 -19.62 -26.16 -25.89
N TYR A 116 -19.85 -25.22 -26.81
CA TYR A 116 -20.94 -24.25 -26.74
C TYR A 116 -22.27 -24.89 -27.20
N THR A 117 -23.36 -24.59 -26.51
CA THR A 117 -24.69 -25.21 -26.74
C THR A 117 -25.81 -24.18 -26.63
N LEU A 118 -27.02 -24.52 -27.08
CA LEU A 118 -28.20 -23.65 -26.98
C LEU A 118 -28.54 -23.20 -25.54
N LEU A 119 -28.11 -23.95 -24.51
CA LEU A 119 -28.23 -23.53 -23.12
C LEU A 119 -27.28 -22.36 -22.80
N HIS A 120 -26.06 -22.37 -23.35
CA HIS A 120 -25.12 -21.26 -23.19
C HIS A 120 -25.68 -19.99 -23.84
N GLU A 121 -26.24 -20.13 -25.04
CA GLU A 121 -26.87 -19.04 -25.79
C GLU A 121 -28.10 -18.45 -25.07
N ASP A 122 -28.98 -19.29 -24.50
CA ASP A 122 -30.12 -18.79 -23.71
C ASP A 122 -29.65 -18.05 -22.45
N LEU A 123 -28.61 -18.56 -21.77
CA LEU A 123 -28.06 -17.90 -20.59
C LEU A 123 -27.37 -16.56 -20.95
N GLU A 124 -26.57 -16.52 -22.03
CA GLU A 124 -25.95 -15.27 -22.52
C GLU A 124 -27.02 -14.22 -22.85
N ARG A 125 -28.05 -14.60 -23.62
CA ARG A 125 -29.17 -13.71 -23.95
C ARG A 125 -29.89 -13.17 -22.70
N ARG A 126 -30.14 -14.02 -21.70
CA ARG A 126 -30.79 -13.60 -20.44
C ARG A 126 -29.91 -12.66 -19.61
N LEU A 127 -28.61 -12.92 -19.55
CA LEU A 127 -27.65 -12.06 -18.84
C LEU A 127 -27.49 -10.69 -19.53
N ALA A 128 -27.44 -10.66 -20.86
CA ALA A 128 -27.46 -9.43 -21.65
C ALA A 128 -28.75 -8.62 -21.38
N ALA A 129 -29.92 -9.27 -21.43
CA ALA A 129 -31.21 -8.64 -21.15
C ALA A 129 -31.33 -8.12 -19.69
N LEU A 130 -30.79 -8.85 -18.71
CA LEU A 130 -30.74 -8.42 -17.31
C LEU A 130 -29.86 -7.17 -17.13
N LYS A 131 -28.73 -7.09 -17.84
CA LYS A 131 -27.78 -5.97 -17.77
C LYS A 131 -28.16 -4.78 -18.66
N GLY A 132 -29.03 -4.98 -19.65
CA GLY A 132 -29.37 -3.96 -20.65
C GLY A 132 -28.36 -3.83 -21.79
N THR A 133 -27.51 -4.85 -22.01
CA THR A 133 -26.45 -4.82 -23.04
C THR A 133 -26.87 -5.58 -24.31
N GLU A 134 -26.15 -5.34 -25.41
CA GLU A 134 -26.37 -6.03 -26.69
C GLU A 134 -26.10 -7.54 -26.59
N GLU A 135 -25.00 -7.89 -25.92
CA GLU A 135 -24.41 -9.23 -25.94
C GLU A 135 -23.85 -9.63 -24.57
N CYS A 136 -23.55 -10.91 -24.41
CA CYS A 136 -22.88 -11.46 -23.23
C CYS A 136 -21.97 -12.65 -23.61
N LEU A 137 -20.93 -12.93 -22.83
CA LEU A 137 -20.11 -14.16 -22.94
C LEU A 137 -20.04 -14.88 -21.60
N LEU A 138 -20.06 -16.21 -21.63
CA LEU A 138 -19.84 -17.05 -20.46
C LEU A 138 -18.37 -17.46 -20.28
N PHE A 139 -17.92 -17.47 -19.03
CA PHE A 139 -16.59 -17.89 -18.60
C PHE A 139 -16.69 -19.00 -17.54
N SER A 140 -15.62 -19.77 -17.36
CA SER A 140 -15.54 -20.78 -16.30
C SER A 140 -15.62 -20.18 -14.89
N THR A 141 -15.15 -18.95 -14.67
CA THR A 141 -15.27 -18.22 -13.40
C THR A 141 -15.32 -16.71 -13.62
N GLY A 142 -15.82 -15.94 -12.64
CA GLY A 142 -15.66 -14.48 -12.62
C GLY A 142 -14.18 -14.02 -12.61
N PHE A 143 -13.28 -14.84 -12.05
CA PHE A 143 -11.83 -14.61 -12.15
C PHE A 143 -11.37 -14.65 -13.62
N ALA A 144 -11.76 -15.68 -14.37
CA ALA A 144 -11.43 -15.84 -15.78
C ALA A 144 -12.05 -14.73 -16.65
N ALA A 145 -13.27 -14.28 -16.33
CA ALA A 145 -13.92 -13.14 -16.99
C ALA A 145 -13.11 -11.85 -16.80
N ASN A 146 -12.81 -11.46 -15.55
CA ASN A 146 -11.95 -10.31 -15.24
C ASN A 146 -10.58 -10.41 -15.93
N LEU A 147 -9.91 -11.57 -15.80
CA LEU A 147 -8.60 -11.80 -16.39
C LEU A 147 -8.64 -11.63 -17.92
N ALA A 148 -9.68 -12.16 -18.58
CA ALA A 148 -9.84 -12.05 -20.03
C ALA A 148 -10.12 -10.62 -20.48
N VAL A 149 -11.05 -9.91 -19.83
CA VAL A 149 -11.39 -8.52 -20.20
C VAL A 149 -10.16 -7.62 -20.02
N VAL A 150 -9.56 -7.62 -18.84
CA VAL A 150 -8.46 -6.71 -18.51
C VAL A 150 -7.21 -7.02 -19.32
N SER A 151 -6.84 -8.29 -19.50
CA SER A 151 -5.69 -8.63 -20.36
C SER A 151 -5.97 -8.36 -21.84
N THR A 152 -7.16 -8.67 -22.36
CA THR A 152 -7.44 -8.49 -23.81
C THR A 152 -7.57 -7.03 -24.20
N LEU A 153 -8.37 -6.25 -23.46
CA LEU A 153 -8.58 -4.83 -23.75
C LEU A 153 -7.35 -4.00 -23.35
N GLY A 154 -6.62 -4.42 -22.31
CA GLY A 154 -5.41 -3.76 -21.82
C GLY A 154 -4.13 -4.07 -22.62
N SER A 155 -4.08 -5.15 -23.40
CA SER A 155 -2.90 -5.52 -24.20
C SER A 155 -2.75 -4.74 -25.53
N GLY A 156 -3.61 -3.75 -25.80
CA GLY A 156 -3.47 -2.90 -26.99
C GLY A 156 -2.19 -2.05 -26.94
N GLU A 157 -1.48 -1.94 -28.07
CA GLU A 157 -0.52 -0.85 -28.25
C GLU A 157 -1.28 0.46 -27.99
N ASN A 158 -0.83 1.22 -26.99
CA ASN A 158 -1.54 2.38 -26.48
C ASN A 158 -2.86 2.11 -25.68
N ALA A 159 -2.91 1.14 -24.75
CA ALA A 159 -3.95 1.09 -23.70
C ALA A 159 -3.47 1.53 -22.29
N ALA A 160 -4.32 2.18 -21.48
CA ALA A 160 -4.02 2.56 -20.08
C ALA A 160 -5.12 2.06 -19.14
N ILE A 161 -4.72 1.50 -18.01
CA ILE A 161 -5.64 0.92 -17.02
C ILE A 161 -5.59 1.76 -15.73
N PHE A 162 -6.76 2.26 -15.33
CA PHE A 162 -7.00 2.95 -14.06
C PHE A 162 -7.77 1.99 -13.15
N SER A 163 -7.03 1.31 -12.27
CA SER A 163 -7.58 0.38 -11.29
C SER A 163 -7.78 1.09 -9.95
N ASP A 164 -8.93 0.88 -9.28
CA ASP A 164 -9.04 1.14 -7.84
C ASP A 164 -8.03 0.24 -7.08
N GLU A 165 -7.52 0.74 -5.95
CA GLU A 165 -6.53 0.07 -5.10
C GLU A 165 -7.09 -1.21 -4.46
N LEU A 166 -8.42 -1.25 -4.24
CA LEU A 166 -9.13 -2.36 -3.62
C LEU A 166 -9.65 -3.39 -4.64
N ASN A 167 -9.28 -3.28 -5.92
CA ASN A 167 -9.75 -4.19 -6.95
C ASN A 167 -9.28 -5.64 -6.73
N HIS A 168 -10.18 -6.58 -7.03
CA HIS A 168 -9.94 -8.01 -6.87
C HIS A 168 -8.67 -8.49 -7.59
N ALA A 169 -8.00 -9.50 -7.03
CA ALA A 169 -6.75 -10.06 -7.57
C ALA A 169 -6.81 -10.41 -9.07
N SER A 170 -7.96 -10.88 -9.58
CA SER A 170 -8.13 -11.14 -11.03
C SER A 170 -7.97 -9.91 -11.93
N ILE A 171 -8.34 -8.73 -11.45
CA ILE A 171 -8.20 -7.45 -12.16
C ILE A 171 -6.74 -6.99 -12.08
N VAL A 172 -6.11 -7.13 -10.91
CA VAL A 172 -4.69 -6.82 -10.69
C VAL A 172 -3.80 -7.71 -11.57
N ASP A 173 -4.04 -9.01 -11.60
CA ASP A 173 -3.28 -9.96 -12.41
C ASP A 173 -3.55 -9.76 -13.91
N GLY A 174 -4.79 -9.46 -14.30
CA GLY A 174 -5.12 -9.05 -15.67
C GLY A 174 -4.35 -7.78 -16.10
N SER A 175 -4.22 -6.80 -15.20
CA SER A 175 -3.47 -5.56 -15.43
C SER A 175 -1.97 -5.82 -15.55
N ARG A 176 -1.43 -6.73 -14.73
CA ARG A 176 -0.03 -7.19 -14.77
C ARG A 176 0.30 -7.99 -16.03
N LEU A 177 -0.66 -8.73 -16.59
CA LEU A 177 -0.51 -9.38 -17.90
C LEU A 177 -0.56 -8.36 -19.04
N ALA A 178 -1.52 -7.42 -19.01
CA ALA A 178 -1.66 -6.35 -20.00
C ALA A 178 -0.41 -5.46 -20.11
N SER A 179 0.19 -5.07 -18.98
CA SER A 179 1.35 -4.17 -18.96
C SER A 179 2.59 -4.76 -19.65
N ARG A 180 2.71 -6.09 -19.72
CA ARG A 180 3.78 -6.78 -20.48
C ARG A 180 3.62 -6.64 -22.00
N SER A 181 2.48 -6.14 -22.50
CA SER A 181 2.16 -6.00 -23.93
C SER A 181 2.42 -4.62 -24.54
N LYS A 182 3.12 -3.70 -23.86
CA LYS A 182 3.58 -2.39 -24.38
C LYS A 182 2.45 -1.37 -24.68
N ALA A 183 1.59 -1.14 -23.69
CA ALA A 183 0.43 -0.26 -23.76
C ALA A 183 0.73 1.22 -23.35
N SER A 184 -0.22 2.17 -23.53
CA SER A 184 -0.07 3.61 -23.18
C SER A 184 -1.36 4.44 -22.90
N LEU A 185 -2.27 4.74 -23.87
CA LEU A 185 -3.50 5.57 -23.66
C LEU A 185 -4.58 5.33 -24.75
N THR A 186 -5.80 4.84 -24.45
CA THR A 186 -6.79 5.54 -23.60
C THR A 186 -7.67 4.60 -22.75
N CYS A 187 -7.38 4.62 -21.45
CA CYS A 187 -8.32 4.59 -20.32
C CYS A 187 -9.40 3.48 -20.26
N LEU A 188 -9.15 2.51 -19.39
CA LEU A 188 -10.12 1.63 -18.72
C LEU A 188 -10.24 2.06 -17.25
N SER A 189 -11.41 2.48 -16.78
CA SER A 189 -11.65 2.61 -15.33
C SER A 189 -12.30 1.33 -14.81
N MET A 190 -11.56 0.58 -13.99
CA MET A 190 -12.03 -0.65 -13.36
C MET A 190 -12.55 -0.33 -11.96
N ALA A 191 -13.87 -0.35 -11.78
CA ALA A 191 -14.51 -0.21 -10.47
C ALA A 191 -15.02 -1.58 -10.00
N SER A 192 -14.54 -2.04 -8.84
CA SER A 192 -15.05 -3.24 -8.18
C SER A 192 -16.10 -2.89 -7.14
N ALA A 193 -17.22 -3.62 -7.16
CA ALA A 193 -18.22 -3.62 -6.09
C ALA A 193 -17.76 -4.44 -4.85
N GLN A 194 -16.51 -4.28 -4.40
CA GLN A 194 -15.96 -5.07 -3.29
C GLN A 194 -16.09 -4.38 -1.93
N THR A 195 -16.80 -5.06 -1.03
CA THR A 195 -17.19 -4.56 0.29
C THR A 195 -16.47 -5.29 1.45
N ASP A 196 -15.26 -5.80 1.20
CA ASP A 196 -14.41 -6.41 2.26
C ASP A 196 -13.55 -5.35 2.99
N CYS A 197 -13.40 -4.17 2.37
CA CYS A 197 -12.65 -3.02 2.91
C CYS A 197 -13.58 -1.84 3.18
N VAL A 198 -13.81 -1.54 4.47
CA VAL A 198 -14.49 -0.32 4.91
C VAL A 198 -13.71 0.90 4.42
N LYS A 199 -14.28 1.69 3.50
CA LYS A 199 -13.83 3.08 3.28
C LYS A 199 -14.40 3.93 4.42
N SER A 200 -13.61 4.17 5.47
CA SER A 200 -14.00 5.04 6.59
C SER A 200 -13.81 6.54 6.30
N ASP A 201 -13.88 6.94 5.03
CA ASP A 201 -13.80 8.34 4.57
C ASP A 201 -15.08 8.74 3.84
N SER A 202 -16.09 9.14 4.61
CA SER A 202 -17.29 9.77 4.08
C SER A 202 -17.02 11.22 3.64
N SER A 203 -16.30 11.39 2.53
CA SER A 203 -16.01 12.68 1.89
C SER A 203 -16.41 12.77 0.42
N TYR A 204 -17.10 11.75 -0.12
CA TYR A 204 -17.70 11.75 -1.46
C TYR A 204 -19.17 11.34 -1.41
N GLY A 205 -20.00 12.00 -2.26
CA GLY A 205 -21.40 11.62 -2.49
C GLY A 205 -22.45 12.37 -1.66
N ASN A 206 -22.85 13.58 -2.11
CA ASN A 206 -24.05 14.26 -1.63
C ASN A 206 -25.31 13.72 -2.36
N GLY A 207 -25.61 12.44 -2.16
CA GLY A 207 -26.70 11.73 -2.87
C GLY A 207 -28.09 12.25 -2.47
N GLN A 208 -28.90 12.66 -3.45
CA GLN A 208 -30.29 13.04 -3.21
C GLN A 208 -31.20 11.80 -3.12
N LYS A 209 -31.94 11.68 -2.00
CA LYS A 209 -33.17 10.88 -1.84
C LYS A 209 -33.22 9.50 -2.57
N GLY A 210 -32.51 8.51 -2.02
CA GLY A 210 -32.74 7.10 -2.33
C GLY A 210 -31.71 6.20 -1.66
N ASP A 211 -30.45 6.39 -2.03
CA ASP A 211 -29.44 5.32 -2.00
C ASP A 211 -28.53 5.34 -0.76
N ARG A 212 -29.13 5.38 0.44
CA ARG A 212 -28.33 5.19 1.66
C ARG A 212 -27.70 3.80 1.73
N GLU A 213 -28.34 2.80 1.15
CA GLU A 213 -27.99 1.37 1.27
C GLU A 213 -26.86 0.93 0.34
N LEU A 214 -26.27 1.84 -0.45
CA LEU A 214 -25.27 1.53 -1.48
C LEU A 214 -23.95 2.31 -1.30
N ARG A 215 -23.73 2.92 -0.13
CA ARG A 215 -22.57 3.79 0.14
C ARG A 215 -21.22 3.05 0.18
N ASP A 216 -21.23 1.73 0.36
CA ASP A 216 -20.04 0.87 0.31
C ASP A 216 -19.64 0.47 -1.13
N PHE A 217 -20.46 0.82 -2.13
CA PHE A 217 -20.14 0.62 -3.55
C PHE A 217 -19.39 1.83 -4.11
N ALA A 218 -18.78 1.70 -5.29
CA ALA A 218 -18.07 2.79 -5.95
C ALA A 218 -19.01 3.98 -6.28
N ASP A 219 -18.47 5.22 -6.37
CA ASP A 219 -19.22 6.39 -6.85
C ASP A 219 -19.53 6.26 -8.36
N PHE A 220 -20.56 5.48 -8.69
CA PHE A 220 -21.01 5.21 -10.05
C PHE A 220 -21.31 6.50 -10.82
N GLU A 221 -21.99 7.47 -10.19
CA GLU A 221 -22.22 8.77 -10.82
C GLU A 221 -20.90 9.51 -11.10
N GLY A 222 -19.95 9.46 -10.17
CA GLY A 222 -18.61 10.05 -10.31
C GLY A 222 -17.83 9.45 -11.46
N LEU A 223 -17.83 8.12 -11.54
CA LEU A 223 -17.22 7.37 -12.63
C LEU A 223 -17.85 7.73 -13.97
N VAL A 224 -19.18 7.85 -14.05
CA VAL A 224 -19.89 8.28 -15.27
C VAL A 224 -19.62 9.74 -15.63
N ARG A 225 -19.56 10.66 -14.63
CA ARG A 225 -19.14 12.06 -14.84
C ARG A 225 -17.72 12.13 -15.41
N LEU A 226 -16.80 11.32 -14.90
CA LEU A 226 -15.43 11.23 -15.40
C LEU A 226 -15.38 10.58 -16.79
N ARG A 227 -16.15 9.50 -17.04
CA ARG A 227 -16.27 8.82 -18.33
C ARG A 227 -16.70 9.80 -19.43
N ARG A 228 -17.81 10.52 -19.20
CA ARG A 228 -18.34 11.55 -20.12
C ARG A 228 -17.37 12.71 -20.34
N LYS A 229 -16.52 13.04 -19.37
CA LYS A 229 -15.54 14.12 -19.45
C LYS A 229 -14.24 13.73 -20.17
N TYR A 230 -13.78 12.49 -20.00
CA TYR A 230 -12.45 12.04 -20.43
C TYR A 230 -12.46 10.94 -21.51
N GLY A 231 -13.64 10.42 -21.89
CA GLY A 231 -13.81 9.52 -23.04
C GLY A 231 -13.18 8.14 -22.84
N PHE A 232 -13.52 7.46 -21.74
CA PHE A 232 -12.91 6.17 -21.37
C PHE A 232 -13.89 4.99 -21.40
N LEU A 233 -13.36 3.77 -21.48
CA LEU A 233 -14.14 2.55 -21.29
C LEU A 233 -14.39 2.34 -19.79
N LEU A 234 -15.65 2.39 -19.37
CA LEU A 234 -16.05 2.10 -17.99
C LEU A 234 -16.37 0.61 -17.88
N VAL A 235 -15.59 -0.10 -17.06
CA VAL A 235 -15.72 -1.54 -16.87
C VAL A 235 -15.90 -1.84 -15.39
N VAL A 236 -16.98 -2.54 -15.07
CA VAL A 236 -17.44 -2.68 -13.68
C VAL A 236 -17.52 -4.16 -13.32
N ASP A 237 -16.86 -4.54 -12.22
CA ASP A 237 -17.06 -5.85 -11.61
C ASP A 237 -18.22 -5.79 -10.61
N GLU A 238 -19.34 -6.37 -11.03
CA GLU A 238 -20.59 -6.48 -10.28
C GLU A 238 -20.79 -7.89 -9.69
N ALA A 239 -19.71 -8.65 -9.44
CA ALA A 239 -19.81 -9.99 -8.87
C ALA A 239 -20.54 -10.04 -7.52
N HIS A 240 -20.50 -8.98 -6.71
CA HIS A 240 -21.22 -8.86 -5.44
C HIS A 240 -22.56 -8.11 -5.55
N ALA A 241 -22.86 -7.48 -6.69
CA ALA A 241 -24.06 -6.66 -6.89
C ALA A 241 -25.12 -7.34 -7.77
N THR A 242 -24.72 -8.23 -8.69
CA THR A 242 -25.65 -8.91 -9.62
C THR A 242 -26.65 -9.78 -8.85
N LEU A 243 -27.94 -9.65 -9.16
CA LEU A 243 -29.12 -10.14 -8.44
C LEU A 243 -29.33 -9.60 -7.01
N VAL A 244 -28.38 -8.85 -6.46
CA VAL A 244 -28.43 -8.26 -5.10
C VAL A 244 -28.98 -6.83 -5.13
N CYS A 245 -28.53 -6.04 -6.10
CA CYS A 245 -28.81 -4.61 -6.24
C CYS A 245 -29.67 -4.33 -7.48
N GLY A 246 -30.36 -3.19 -7.47
CA GLY A 246 -31.25 -2.76 -8.56
C GLY A 246 -32.63 -3.42 -8.48
N SER A 247 -33.63 -2.83 -9.15
CA SER A 247 -35.03 -3.25 -9.05
C SER A 247 -35.30 -4.61 -9.72
N ARG A 248 -34.56 -4.96 -10.77
CA ARG A 248 -34.63 -6.25 -11.48
C ARG A 248 -33.53 -7.22 -11.05
N GLY A 249 -32.61 -6.78 -10.17
CA GLY A 249 -31.38 -7.52 -9.88
C GLY A 249 -30.28 -7.26 -10.91
N GLY A 250 -30.39 -6.18 -11.71
CA GLY A 250 -29.42 -5.83 -12.74
C GLY A 250 -28.04 -5.49 -12.18
N GLY A 251 -27.94 -5.02 -10.93
CA GLY A 251 -26.67 -4.70 -10.28
C GLY A 251 -26.67 -3.34 -9.57
N ALA A 252 -25.50 -2.90 -9.12
CA ALA A 252 -25.32 -1.59 -8.53
C ALA A 252 -25.46 -0.50 -9.59
N ALA A 253 -24.98 -0.74 -10.83
CA ALA A 253 -25.15 0.17 -11.94
C ALA A 253 -26.63 0.42 -12.29
N GLU A 254 -27.48 -0.62 -12.19
CA GLU A 254 -28.94 -0.47 -12.29
C GLU A 254 -29.50 0.35 -11.12
N ALA A 255 -29.06 0.07 -9.89
CA ALA A 255 -29.56 0.74 -8.70
C ALA A 255 -29.29 2.26 -8.72
N PHE A 256 -28.09 2.67 -9.16
CA PHE A 256 -27.72 4.06 -9.37
C PHE A 256 -28.29 4.67 -10.66
N GLY A 257 -29.08 3.93 -11.45
CA GLY A 257 -29.70 4.43 -12.69
C GLY A 257 -28.72 4.76 -13.82
N VAL A 258 -27.55 4.13 -13.85
CA VAL A 258 -26.46 4.41 -14.82
C VAL A 258 -25.95 3.15 -15.55
N ALA A 259 -26.72 2.07 -15.60
CA ALA A 259 -26.35 0.85 -16.32
C ALA A 259 -25.96 1.13 -17.79
N ASP A 260 -26.74 1.94 -18.49
CA ASP A 260 -26.52 2.32 -19.90
C ASP A 260 -25.23 3.12 -20.16
N GLU A 261 -24.52 3.57 -19.10
CA GLU A 261 -23.24 4.29 -19.18
C GLU A 261 -22.02 3.39 -18.91
N VAL A 262 -22.22 2.11 -18.61
CA VAL A 262 -21.16 1.12 -18.40
C VAL A 262 -20.93 0.35 -19.70
N ASP A 263 -19.68 0.36 -20.20
CA ASP A 263 -19.34 -0.27 -21.48
C ASP A 263 -19.22 -1.81 -21.38
N VAL A 264 -18.80 -2.31 -20.20
CA VAL A 264 -18.66 -3.74 -19.92
C VAL A 264 -19.01 -4.04 -18.46
N HIS A 265 -20.04 -4.85 -18.24
CA HIS A 265 -20.36 -5.42 -16.93
C HIS A 265 -19.71 -6.80 -16.80
N ILE A 266 -18.93 -7.01 -15.75
CA ILE A 266 -18.37 -8.31 -15.39
C ILE A 266 -19.13 -8.84 -14.17
N GLY A 267 -19.43 -10.14 -14.16
CA GLY A 267 -20.12 -10.77 -13.04
C GLY A 267 -19.75 -12.22 -12.83
N THR A 268 -20.30 -12.80 -11.76
CA THR A 268 -20.09 -14.21 -11.40
C THR A 268 -21.41 -14.93 -11.23
N LEU A 269 -21.44 -16.20 -11.63
CA LEU A 269 -22.56 -17.11 -11.39
C LEU A 269 -22.41 -17.85 -10.04
N SER A 270 -21.27 -17.69 -9.35
CA SER A 270 -20.93 -18.40 -8.10
C SER A 270 -21.31 -17.70 -6.80
N LYS A 271 -22.13 -16.64 -6.86
CA LYS A 271 -22.59 -15.86 -5.69
C LYS A 271 -24.11 -15.89 -5.61
N ALA A 272 -24.80 -14.75 -5.76
CA ALA A 272 -26.27 -14.66 -5.68
C ALA A 272 -27.03 -15.60 -6.64
N VAL A 273 -26.42 -15.95 -7.78
CA VAL A 273 -26.97 -16.90 -8.78
C VAL A 273 -26.94 -18.36 -8.29
N GLY A 274 -26.11 -18.72 -7.30
CA GLY A 274 -26.05 -20.06 -6.71
C GLY A 274 -25.46 -21.17 -7.60
N ALA A 275 -24.80 -20.83 -8.71
CA ALA A 275 -24.25 -21.77 -9.69
C ALA A 275 -22.70 -21.71 -9.75
N HIS A 276 -22.12 -21.94 -10.94
CA HIS A 276 -20.68 -21.80 -11.20
C HIS A 276 -20.48 -21.17 -12.58
N GLY A 277 -19.44 -20.37 -12.74
CA GLY A 277 -19.21 -19.58 -13.95
C GLY A 277 -18.92 -18.10 -13.66
N GLY A 278 -18.51 -17.40 -14.71
CA GLY A 278 -18.48 -15.93 -14.79
C GLY A 278 -19.15 -15.47 -16.08
N PHE A 279 -19.38 -14.17 -16.20
CA PHE A 279 -19.90 -13.61 -17.43
C PHE A 279 -19.37 -12.20 -17.69
N VAL A 280 -19.43 -11.79 -18.95
CA VAL A 280 -19.11 -10.44 -19.43
C VAL A 280 -20.27 -9.99 -20.31
N ALA A 281 -21.05 -9.02 -19.87
CA ALA A 281 -22.16 -8.43 -20.61
C ALA A 281 -21.71 -7.08 -21.18
N CYS A 282 -21.84 -6.89 -22.49
CA CYS A 282 -21.18 -5.82 -23.22
C CYS A 282 -21.78 -5.60 -24.63
N ARG A 283 -21.15 -4.72 -25.41
CA ARG A 283 -21.40 -4.55 -26.86
C ARG A 283 -20.91 -5.74 -27.69
N ALA A 284 -21.50 -5.92 -28.87
CA ALA A 284 -21.19 -7.02 -29.79
C ALA A 284 -19.74 -7.00 -30.32
N ASP A 285 -19.12 -5.82 -30.44
CA ASP A 285 -17.72 -5.68 -30.82
C ASP A 285 -16.75 -6.16 -29.72
N VAL A 286 -17.03 -5.82 -28.45
CA VAL A 286 -16.31 -6.35 -27.28
C VAL A 286 -16.45 -7.87 -27.20
N LYS A 287 -17.66 -8.42 -27.40
CA LYS A 287 -17.87 -9.88 -27.50
C LYS A 287 -16.98 -10.49 -28.57
N THR A 288 -17.02 -9.95 -29.78
CA THR A 288 -16.24 -10.46 -30.92
C THR A 288 -14.73 -10.42 -30.65
N LEU A 289 -14.24 -9.36 -30.01
CA LEU A 289 -12.82 -9.26 -29.63
C LEU A 289 -12.43 -10.31 -28.58
N LEU A 290 -13.24 -10.49 -27.53
CA LEU A 290 -12.98 -11.49 -26.48
C LEU A 290 -13.05 -12.93 -27.01
N LEU A 291 -13.98 -13.24 -27.91
CA LEU A 291 -14.07 -14.54 -28.59
C LEU A 291 -12.78 -14.90 -29.36
N ASN A 292 -12.08 -13.91 -29.91
CA ASN A 292 -10.91 -14.11 -30.77
C ASN A 292 -9.55 -13.91 -30.08
N LYS A 293 -9.50 -13.14 -28.98
CA LYS A 293 -8.25 -12.75 -28.29
C LYS A 293 -8.24 -13.07 -26.79
N GLY A 294 -9.41 -13.30 -26.18
CA GLY A 294 -9.55 -13.64 -24.77
C GLY A 294 -9.04 -15.03 -24.47
N ARG A 295 -7.74 -15.17 -24.18
CA ARG A 295 -7.09 -16.46 -23.88
C ARG A 295 -7.83 -17.29 -22.80
N PRO A 296 -8.32 -16.71 -21.68
CA PRO A 296 -9.07 -17.46 -20.66
C PRO A 296 -10.46 -17.95 -21.13
N TYR A 297 -10.99 -17.43 -22.23
CA TYR A 297 -12.18 -17.97 -22.92
C TYR A 297 -11.78 -19.07 -23.90
N VAL A 298 -10.87 -18.75 -24.84
CA VAL A 298 -10.51 -19.62 -25.98
C VAL A 298 -9.92 -20.95 -25.54
N PHE A 299 -9.06 -20.93 -24.52
CA PHE A 299 -8.30 -22.10 -24.05
C PHE A 299 -8.88 -22.72 -22.77
N SER A 300 -10.15 -22.47 -22.44
CA SER A 300 -10.84 -23.06 -21.29
C SER A 300 -12.05 -23.89 -21.72
N THR A 301 -12.30 -25.01 -21.04
CA THR A 301 -13.52 -25.81 -21.22
C THR A 301 -14.76 -24.97 -20.92
N ALA A 302 -15.82 -25.15 -21.69
CA ALA A 302 -17.07 -24.43 -21.46
C ALA A 302 -17.70 -24.77 -20.07
N PRO A 303 -18.63 -23.97 -19.56
CA PRO A 303 -19.42 -24.35 -18.39
C PRO A 303 -20.21 -25.67 -18.59
N PRO A 304 -20.34 -26.54 -17.57
CA PRO A 304 -21.17 -27.74 -17.64
C PRO A 304 -22.66 -27.44 -17.92
N ALA A 305 -23.30 -28.18 -18.82
CA ALA A 305 -24.73 -27.99 -19.15
C ALA A 305 -25.67 -28.02 -17.92
N PRO A 306 -25.47 -28.88 -16.90
CA PRO A 306 -26.24 -28.83 -15.64
C PRO A 306 -26.12 -27.51 -14.88
N VAL A 307 -24.93 -26.91 -14.90
CA VAL A 307 -24.64 -25.65 -14.22
C VAL A 307 -25.28 -24.48 -14.98
N VAL A 308 -25.23 -24.51 -16.31
CA VAL A 308 -25.88 -23.50 -17.17
C VAL A 308 -27.40 -23.55 -17.00
N ALA A 309 -28.01 -24.74 -16.96
CA ALA A 309 -29.45 -24.90 -16.71
C ALA A 309 -29.87 -24.39 -15.31
N ALA A 310 -29.05 -24.63 -14.28
CA ALA A 310 -29.26 -24.05 -12.96
C ALA A 310 -29.19 -22.51 -13.00
N ALA A 311 -28.18 -21.94 -13.66
CA ALA A 311 -28.04 -20.48 -13.78
C ALA A 311 -29.19 -19.81 -14.56
N ILE A 312 -29.70 -20.44 -15.64
CA ILE A 312 -30.93 -19.98 -16.33
C ILE A 312 -32.11 -19.93 -15.36
N THR A 313 -32.27 -20.99 -14.57
CA THR A 313 -33.35 -21.11 -13.59
C THR A 313 -33.18 -20.11 -12.44
N ALA A 314 -31.95 -19.76 -12.06
CA ALA A 314 -31.66 -18.71 -11.08
C ALA A 314 -32.18 -17.34 -11.52
N LEU A 315 -32.00 -16.99 -12.81
CA LEU A 315 -32.52 -15.75 -13.36
C LEU A 315 -34.06 -15.72 -13.36
N GLN A 316 -34.70 -16.85 -13.72
CA GLN A 316 -36.16 -17.00 -13.65
C GLN A 316 -36.68 -16.87 -12.22
N VAL A 317 -35.99 -17.44 -11.23
CA VAL A 317 -36.36 -17.30 -9.81
C VAL A 317 -36.18 -15.86 -9.33
N ASN A 318 -35.12 -15.14 -9.74
CA ASN A 318 -34.98 -13.71 -9.43
C ASN A 318 -36.09 -12.83 -10.05
N GLU A 319 -36.59 -13.19 -11.23
CA GLU A 319 -37.74 -12.51 -11.86
C GLU A 319 -39.07 -12.82 -11.15
N GLN A 320 -39.22 -14.04 -10.61
CA GLN A 320 -40.46 -14.53 -9.99
C GLN A 320 -40.57 -14.25 -8.49
N GLU A 321 -39.43 -14.16 -7.78
CA GLU A 321 -39.33 -14.00 -6.33
C GLU A 321 -38.53 -12.72 -5.93
N PRO A 322 -38.94 -11.51 -6.37
CA PRO A 322 -38.24 -10.26 -6.02
C PRO A 322 -38.18 -10.01 -4.50
N GLU A 323 -39.16 -10.51 -3.74
CA GLU A 323 -39.22 -10.42 -2.28
C GLU A 323 -38.04 -11.11 -1.57
N ARG A 324 -37.35 -12.04 -2.24
CA ARG A 324 -36.11 -12.68 -1.76
C ARG A 324 -34.98 -11.67 -1.62
N ARG A 325 -34.83 -10.77 -2.58
CA ARG A 325 -33.87 -9.64 -2.56
C ARG A 325 -34.31 -8.58 -1.54
N GLU A 326 -35.59 -8.27 -1.46
CA GLU A 326 -36.12 -7.38 -0.41
C GLU A 326 -35.89 -7.95 1.01
N HIS A 327 -36.00 -9.26 1.18
CA HIS A 327 -35.72 -9.95 2.44
C HIS A 327 -34.25 -9.85 2.82
N LEU A 328 -33.32 -10.08 1.89
CA LEU A 328 -31.88 -9.86 2.10
C LEU A 328 -31.61 -8.46 2.65
N TRP A 329 -32.13 -7.42 2.01
CA TRP A 329 -31.94 -6.04 2.48
C TRP A 329 -32.66 -5.75 3.82
N ARG A 330 -33.77 -6.44 4.15
CA ARG A 330 -34.35 -6.38 5.51
C ARG A 330 -33.40 -6.98 6.54
N LEU A 331 -32.73 -8.10 6.24
CA LEU A 331 -31.73 -8.71 7.14
C LEU A 331 -30.50 -7.80 7.31
N VAL A 332 -30.02 -7.16 6.23
CA VAL A 332 -28.91 -6.19 6.27
C VAL A 332 -29.24 -5.02 7.20
N ARG A 333 -30.40 -4.39 7.02
CA ARG A 333 -30.87 -3.31 7.90
C ARG A 333 -31.03 -3.75 9.35
N HIS A 334 -31.51 -4.98 9.58
CA HIS A 334 -31.71 -5.52 10.93
C HIS A 334 -30.38 -5.78 11.64
N LEU A 335 -29.43 -6.44 10.97
CA LEU A 335 -28.08 -6.64 11.49
C LEU A 335 -27.37 -5.32 11.73
N GLY A 336 -27.40 -4.38 10.78
CA GLY A 336 -26.79 -3.05 10.92
C GLY A 336 -27.33 -2.29 12.13
N LYS A 337 -28.67 -2.29 12.31
CA LYS A 337 -29.31 -1.70 13.49
C LYS A 337 -28.90 -2.39 14.80
N GLY A 338 -28.83 -3.72 14.82
CA GLY A 338 -28.37 -4.49 15.99
C GLY A 338 -26.89 -4.26 16.32
N LEU A 339 -26.06 -4.00 15.30
CA LEU A 339 -24.64 -3.71 15.43
C LEU A 339 -24.29 -2.23 15.64
N GLY A 340 -25.26 -1.31 15.53
CA GLY A 340 -25.01 0.13 15.60
C GLY A 340 -24.26 0.71 14.38
N VAL A 341 -24.21 -0.01 13.25
CA VAL A 341 -23.48 0.36 12.02
C VAL A 341 -24.42 0.65 10.85
N ASP A 342 -24.02 1.57 9.98
CA ASP A 342 -24.74 1.91 8.74
C ASP A 342 -24.43 0.86 7.65
N ALA A 343 -25.06 -0.32 7.75
CA ALA A 343 -24.79 -1.45 6.87
C ALA A 343 -25.31 -1.20 5.44
N CYS A 344 -24.37 -0.99 4.50
CA CYS A 344 -24.64 -0.64 3.09
C CYS A 344 -24.28 -1.77 2.11
N SER A 345 -24.26 -3.02 2.57
CA SER A 345 -23.96 -4.22 1.79
C SER A 345 -24.44 -5.50 2.49
N PRO A 346 -24.76 -6.59 1.78
CA PRO A 346 -24.89 -7.93 2.36
C PRO A 346 -23.65 -8.47 3.07
N ILE A 347 -22.47 -7.86 2.85
CA ILE A 347 -21.27 -8.11 3.64
C ILE A 347 -21.13 -6.96 4.64
N VAL A 348 -21.31 -7.26 5.92
CA VAL A 348 -21.21 -6.31 7.03
C VAL A 348 -19.91 -6.58 7.81
N PRO A 349 -18.87 -5.73 7.65
CA PRO A 349 -17.63 -5.87 8.40
C PRO A 349 -17.76 -5.30 9.82
N LEU A 350 -17.50 -6.13 10.82
CA LEU A 350 -17.47 -5.74 12.23
C LEU A 350 -16.01 -5.65 12.71
N ILE A 351 -15.50 -4.44 12.89
CA ILE A 351 -14.09 -4.21 13.29
C ILE A 351 -13.90 -4.61 14.76
N VAL A 352 -12.95 -5.51 15.01
CA VAL A 352 -12.59 -6.02 16.36
C VAL A 352 -11.22 -5.49 16.80
N GLY A 353 -10.38 -5.06 15.86
CA GLY A 353 -9.10 -4.41 16.13
C GLY A 353 -7.91 -5.36 16.03
N SER A 354 -7.52 -5.99 17.14
CA SER A 354 -6.36 -6.89 17.16
C SER A 354 -6.66 -8.21 16.45
N GLU A 355 -5.63 -8.81 15.86
CA GLU A 355 -5.73 -10.13 15.22
C GLU A 355 -6.19 -11.21 16.20
N ALA A 356 -5.56 -11.30 17.37
CA ALA A 356 -5.89 -12.30 18.39
C ALA A 356 -7.36 -12.18 18.86
N ALA A 357 -7.88 -10.96 19.01
CA ALA A 357 -9.28 -10.75 19.39
C ALA A 357 -10.25 -11.17 18.27
N ALA A 358 -9.97 -10.81 17.02
CA ALA A 358 -10.81 -11.22 15.88
C ALA A 358 -10.83 -12.75 15.70
N VAL A 359 -9.66 -13.39 15.81
CA VAL A 359 -9.49 -14.84 15.67
C VAL A 359 -10.16 -15.59 16.84
N SER A 360 -9.97 -15.14 18.09
CA SER A 360 -10.63 -15.72 19.26
C SER A 360 -12.15 -15.55 19.22
N ALA A 361 -12.66 -14.39 18.80
CA ALA A 361 -14.10 -14.17 18.61
C ALA A 361 -14.70 -15.09 17.53
N SER A 362 -13.98 -15.29 16.41
CA SER A 362 -14.38 -16.23 15.35
C SER A 362 -14.47 -17.69 15.88
N ALA A 363 -13.52 -18.10 16.72
CA ALA A 363 -13.54 -19.42 17.37
C ALA A 363 -14.72 -19.58 18.35
N ALA A 364 -14.94 -18.58 19.22
CA ALA A 364 -16.01 -18.61 20.21
C ALA A 364 -17.42 -18.57 19.58
N LEU A 365 -17.57 -17.93 18.41
CA LEU A 365 -18.79 -18.00 17.59
C LEU A 365 -18.96 -19.38 16.96
N LEU A 366 -17.88 -20.01 16.49
CA LEU A 366 -17.90 -21.35 15.90
C LEU A 366 -18.29 -22.43 16.92
N GLU A 367 -17.80 -22.33 18.17
CA GLU A 367 -18.25 -23.16 19.30
C GLU A 367 -19.76 -23.04 19.57
N ARG A 368 -20.35 -21.85 19.31
CA ARG A 368 -21.80 -21.58 19.39
C ARG A 368 -22.57 -21.94 18.11
N GLY A 369 -21.91 -22.59 17.14
CA GLY A 369 -22.52 -23.02 15.88
C GLY A 369 -22.59 -21.94 14.79
N PHE A 370 -21.86 -20.82 14.92
CA PHE A 370 -21.84 -19.74 13.92
C PHE A 370 -20.46 -19.58 13.28
N TYR A 371 -20.33 -19.84 11.98
CA TYR A 371 -19.10 -19.55 11.26
C TYR A 371 -19.10 -18.11 10.73
N VAL A 372 -18.37 -17.24 11.43
CA VAL A 372 -18.06 -15.87 11.02
C VAL A 372 -16.55 -15.73 10.90
N PRO A 373 -15.97 -15.59 9.70
CA PRO A 373 -14.51 -15.59 9.53
C PRO A 373 -13.88 -14.28 10.02
N ALA A 374 -12.77 -14.42 10.75
CA ALA A 374 -11.84 -13.33 11.04
C ALA A 374 -11.00 -12.98 9.80
N ILE A 375 -11.02 -11.72 9.39
CA ILE A 375 -10.12 -11.15 8.39
C ILE A 375 -9.04 -10.38 9.13
N ARG A 376 -7.78 -10.74 8.87
CA ARG A 376 -6.56 -10.28 9.55
C ARG A 376 -5.47 -9.89 8.52
N PRO A 377 -4.36 -9.25 8.93
CA PRO A 377 -3.21 -9.04 8.05
C PRO A 377 -2.74 -10.35 7.37
N PRO A 378 -2.23 -10.29 6.12
CA PRO A 378 -2.02 -9.11 5.28
C PRO A 378 -3.28 -8.65 4.52
N THR A 379 -4.45 -9.30 4.70
CA THR A 379 -5.68 -8.98 3.95
C THR A 379 -6.31 -7.66 4.39
N VAL A 380 -6.11 -7.25 5.64
CA VAL A 380 -6.47 -5.92 6.17
C VAL A 380 -5.31 -5.32 6.94
N ALA A 381 -5.29 -4.00 7.13
CA ALA A 381 -4.20 -3.33 7.86
C ALA A 381 -4.08 -3.82 9.32
N PRO A 382 -2.86 -3.90 9.88
CA PRO A 382 -2.66 -4.20 11.30
C PRO A 382 -3.51 -3.32 12.21
N GLY A 383 -4.05 -3.90 13.29
CA GLY A 383 -4.97 -3.21 14.20
C GLY A 383 -6.37 -2.95 13.65
N THR A 384 -6.70 -3.38 12.42
CA THR A 384 -8.04 -3.24 11.80
C THR A 384 -8.70 -4.59 11.48
N SER A 385 -8.27 -5.66 12.17
CA SER A 385 -8.84 -7.00 12.05
C SER A 385 -10.33 -7.00 12.37
N ARG A 386 -11.10 -7.80 11.65
CA ARG A 386 -12.57 -7.70 11.61
C ARG A 386 -13.23 -9.04 11.40
N LEU A 387 -14.44 -9.21 11.93
CA LEU A 387 -15.34 -10.29 11.56
C LEU A 387 -16.08 -9.90 10.28
N ARG A 388 -16.04 -10.74 9.25
CA ARG A 388 -16.76 -10.53 7.99
C ARG A 388 -18.08 -11.30 8.03
N ILE A 389 -19.16 -10.60 8.39
CA ILE A 389 -20.51 -11.18 8.44
C ILE A 389 -21.14 -11.05 7.04
N SER A 390 -21.41 -12.18 6.39
CA SER A 390 -22.11 -12.22 5.11
C SER A 390 -23.51 -12.77 5.27
N LEU A 391 -24.50 -11.97 4.91
CA LEU A 391 -25.91 -12.35 4.95
C LEU A 391 -26.36 -13.03 3.66
N SER A 392 -27.46 -13.79 3.78
CA SER A 392 -28.14 -14.48 2.68
C SER A 392 -29.63 -14.46 2.97
N ALA A 393 -30.47 -14.37 1.93
CA ALA A 393 -31.93 -14.45 2.02
C ALA A 393 -32.45 -15.80 2.57
N ALA A 394 -31.56 -16.78 2.78
CA ALA A 394 -31.87 -18.02 3.49
C ALA A 394 -31.74 -17.93 5.03
N HIS A 395 -31.19 -16.84 5.58
CA HIS A 395 -31.23 -16.57 7.03
C HIS A 395 -32.59 -16.01 7.41
N THR A 396 -33.10 -16.40 8.58
CA THR A 396 -34.29 -15.76 9.16
C THR A 396 -33.92 -14.52 9.99
N MET A 397 -34.91 -13.79 10.49
CA MET A 397 -34.68 -12.68 11.43
C MET A 397 -34.11 -13.20 12.75
N GLU A 398 -34.64 -14.34 13.22
CA GLU A 398 -34.22 -15.04 14.43
C GLU A 398 -32.78 -15.55 14.33
N ASP A 399 -32.32 -15.92 13.13
CA ASP A 399 -30.91 -16.27 12.90
C ASP A 399 -29.97 -15.08 13.14
N VAL A 400 -30.39 -13.88 12.72
CA VAL A 400 -29.65 -12.64 12.93
C VAL A 400 -29.70 -12.22 14.41
N ASP A 401 -30.86 -12.35 15.07
CA ASP A 401 -31.00 -12.10 16.52
C ASP A 401 -30.13 -13.06 17.35
N ALA A 402 -30.06 -14.33 16.96
CA ALA A 402 -29.20 -15.33 17.61
C ALA A 402 -27.71 -15.02 17.40
N LEU A 403 -27.31 -14.58 16.20
CA LEU A 403 -25.94 -14.11 15.94
C LEU A 403 -25.59 -12.86 16.78
N LEU A 404 -26.49 -11.87 16.84
CA LEU A 404 -26.31 -10.66 17.65
C LEU A 404 -26.12 -11.01 19.13
N THR A 405 -26.91 -11.96 19.63
CA THR A 405 -26.79 -12.48 20.99
C THR A 405 -25.43 -13.16 21.21
N ALA A 406 -25.02 -14.07 20.32
CA ALA A 406 -23.73 -14.75 20.39
C ALA A 406 -22.54 -13.78 20.32
N LEU A 407 -22.61 -12.72 19.50
CA LEU A 407 -21.58 -11.67 19.44
C LEU A 407 -21.43 -10.94 20.79
N MET A 408 -22.54 -10.56 21.43
CA MET A 408 -22.52 -9.93 22.76
C MET A 408 -21.95 -10.87 23.84
N GLU A 409 -22.31 -12.15 23.82
CA GLU A 409 -21.77 -13.16 24.75
C GLU A 409 -20.26 -13.40 24.57
N CYS A 410 -19.76 -13.30 23.34
CA CYS A 410 -18.32 -13.38 23.02
C CYS A 410 -17.56 -12.09 23.38
N GLY A 411 -18.20 -11.11 24.02
CA GLY A 411 -17.58 -9.81 24.35
C GLY A 411 -17.38 -8.88 23.15
N VAL A 412 -17.94 -9.23 21.98
CA VAL A 412 -17.91 -8.40 20.78
C VAL A 412 -19.06 -7.40 20.84
N HIS A 413 -18.86 -6.32 21.61
CA HIS A 413 -19.89 -5.30 21.77
C HIS A 413 -20.05 -4.44 20.50
N PRO A 414 -21.29 -4.19 20.06
CA PRO A 414 -21.55 -3.25 18.98
C PRO A 414 -21.16 -1.83 19.42
N SER A 415 -20.22 -1.21 18.71
CA SER A 415 -19.79 0.16 18.97
C SER A 415 -20.89 1.14 18.57
N ALA A 416 -21.42 1.87 19.55
CA ALA A 416 -22.52 2.80 19.35
C ALA A 416 -22.06 4.04 18.55
N GLY A 417 -22.22 3.99 17.22
CA GLY A 417 -22.17 5.15 16.34
C GLY A 417 -20.77 5.61 15.93
N SER A 418 -20.66 6.00 14.67
CA SER A 418 -19.48 6.66 14.10
C SER A 418 -19.28 8.06 14.68
N GLY A 419 -18.47 8.16 15.73
CA GLY A 419 -18.09 9.42 16.36
C GLY A 419 -16.78 9.29 17.13
N LEU A 420 -15.65 9.41 16.42
CA LEU A 420 -14.29 9.66 16.93
C LEU A 420 -14.03 9.24 18.39
N VAL A 421 -13.68 7.97 18.61
CA VAL A 421 -12.89 7.61 19.79
C VAL A 421 -11.42 7.86 19.46
N THR A 422 -10.98 9.07 19.75
CA THR A 422 -9.56 9.35 20.04
C THR A 422 -9.09 8.41 21.15
N PRO A 423 -7.91 7.78 21.06
CA PRO A 423 -7.48 6.78 22.04
C PRO A 423 -7.27 7.41 23.42
N GLY A 424 -8.16 7.07 24.37
CA GLY A 424 -8.16 7.63 25.73
C GLY A 424 -8.87 6.74 26.75
N GLY A 425 -8.14 5.74 27.26
CA GLY A 425 -8.46 4.97 28.48
C GLY A 425 -9.61 3.95 28.40
N SER A 426 -9.66 2.91 29.23
CA SER A 426 -8.62 2.26 30.05
C SER A 426 -9.21 0.99 30.66
N VAL A 427 -8.51 -0.16 30.54
CA VAL A 427 -8.80 -1.33 31.39
C VAL A 427 -8.08 -1.13 32.71
N GLU A 428 -8.83 -1.04 33.81
CA GLU A 428 -8.24 -0.98 35.15
C GLU A 428 -7.62 -2.33 35.53
N LYS A 429 -6.30 -2.43 35.32
CA LYS A 429 -5.40 -3.16 36.21
C LYS A 429 -4.51 -2.14 36.91
N GLU A 430 -4.84 -1.85 38.17
CA GLU A 430 -4.04 -1.14 39.18
C GLU A 430 -2.88 -0.26 38.68
N ALA A 431 -3.21 0.77 37.89
CA ALA A 431 -2.33 1.92 37.69
C ALA A 431 -2.85 3.06 38.56
N LYS A 432 -2.02 3.55 39.49
CA LYS A 432 -2.37 4.68 40.37
C LYS A 432 -2.85 5.86 39.54
N THR A 433 -4.04 6.35 39.86
CA THR A 433 -4.60 7.57 39.29
C THR A 433 -3.66 8.75 39.47
N SER A 434 -3.13 9.29 38.37
CA SER A 434 -2.59 10.64 38.27
C SER A 434 -3.16 11.33 37.05
N SER A 435 -3.38 12.64 37.18
CA SER A 435 -3.99 13.58 36.23
C SER A 435 -3.64 13.39 34.74
N GLY A 436 -4.55 13.83 33.86
CA GLY A 436 -4.30 13.94 32.43
C GLY A 436 -3.25 15.01 32.10
N ASP A 437 -1.98 14.61 32.10
CA ASP A 437 -0.86 15.44 31.65
C ASP A 437 -0.66 15.36 30.14
N LYS A 438 -0.30 16.49 29.54
CA LYS A 438 0.13 16.58 28.14
C LYS A 438 1.54 16.00 28.00
N LYS A 439 1.81 15.24 26.94
CA LYS A 439 3.18 14.79 26.63
C LYS A 439 4.08 16.00 26.36
N ARG A 440 5.19 16.11 27.10
CA ARG A 440 6.11 17.25 27.09
C ARG A 440 7.32 16.96 26.21
N VAL A 441 7.52 17.74 25.16
CA VAL A 441 8.62 17.58 24.20
C VAL A 441 9.58 18.77 24.31
N VAL A 442 10.86 18.49 24.60
CA VAL A 442 11.92 19.51 24.70
C VAL A 442 12.75 19.55 23.42
N ILE A 443 12.69 20.65 22.68
CA ILE A 443 13.42 20.82 21.42
C ILE A 443 14.64 21.72 21.67
N LEU A 444 15.82 21.10 21.79
CA LEU A 444 17.09 21.81 22.00
C LEU A 444 17.57 22.45 20.70
N GLY A 445 17.75 23.77 20.71
CA GLY A 445 17.90 24.54 19.48
C GLY A 445 16.55 24.86 18.82
N GLY A 446 15.44 24.73 19.56
CA GLY A 446 14.06 24.96 19.10
C GLY A 446 13.78 26.35 18.54
N THR A 447 14.64 27.34 18.80
CA THR A 447 14.56 28.69 18.21
C THR A 447 15.36 28.84 16.90
N GLY A 448 16.11 27.80 16.50
CA GLY A 448 16.82 27.72 15.23
C GLY A 448 15.92 27.27 14.07
N ARG A 449 16.41 27.36 12.82
CA ARG A 449 15.57 27.08 11.64
C ARG A 449 15.02 25.65 11.60
N VAL A 450 15.84 24.64 11.96
CA VAL A 450 15.40 23.24 12.05
C VAL A 450 14.43 23.05 13.21
N GLY A 451 14.86 23.31 14.46
CA GLY A 451 14.03 23.09 15.64
C GLY A 451 12.68 23.80 15.64
N ALA A 452 12.61 25.04 15.13
CA ALA A 452 11.35 25.77 14.98
C ALA A 452 10.44 25.18 13.89
N SER A 453 11.02 24.53 12.87
CA SER A 453 10.30 23.80 11.83
C SER A 453 9.77 22.47 12.35
N THR A 454 10.59 21.72 13.09
CA THR A 454 10.19 20.48 13.79
C THR A 454 9.06 20.76 14.78
N ALA A 455 9.14 21.84 15.57
CA ALA A 455 8.09 22.26 16.48
C ALA A 455 6.76 22.55 15.74
N ALA A 456 6.82 23.28 14.63
CA ALA A 456 5.65 23.58 13.81
C ALA A 456 5.03 22.31 13.18
N ALA A 457 5.85 21.37 12.69
CA ALA A 457 5.39 20.10 12.14
C ALA A 457 4.80 19.16 13.20
N LEU A 458 5.32 19.19 14.44
CA LEU A 458 4.75 18.47 15.58
C LEU A 458 3.38 19.04 15.96
N LEU A 459 3.24 20.36 16.18
CA LEU A 459 1.96 20.99 16.52
C LEU A 459 0.90 20.85 15.41
N ARG A 460 1.32 20.82 14.14
CA ARG A 460 0.43 20.54 12.99
C ARG A 460 -0.15 19.13 13.06
N GLY A 461 0.62 18.15 13.55
CA GLY A 461 0.19 16.76 13.68
C GLY A 461 -0.54 16.42 14.99
N ASP A 462 -0.12 17.02 16.10
CA ASP A 462 -0.77 16.88 17.41
C ASP A 462 -0.73 18.22 18.18
N PRO A 463 -1.85 18.98 18.17
CA PRO A 463 -1.96 20.24 18.92
C PRO A 463 -1.96 20.08 20.45
N ASN A 464 -2.03 18.86 21.00
CA ASN A 464 -2.09 18.63 22.44
C ASN A 464 -0.71 18.52 23.09
N LEU A 465 0.38 18.40 22.32
CA LEU A 465 1.75 18.34 22.84
C LEU A 465 2.14 19.61 23.60
N ASP A 466 2.81 19.46 24.75
CA ASP A 466 3.45 20.57 25.45
C ASP A 466 4.89 20.74 24.94
N ILE A 467 5.09 21.66 24.00
CA ILE A 467 6.41 21.86 23.37
C ILE A 467 7.19 22.98 24.05
N ALA A 468 8.38 22.62 24.54
CA ALA A 468 9.37 23.52 25.09
C ALA A 468 10.50 23.80 24.08
N LEU A 469 10.60 25.05 23.61
CA LEU A 469 11.68 25.52 22.75
C LEU A 469 12.87 25.96 23.60
N ALA A 470 13.90 25.12 23.62
CA ALA A 470 15.08 25.33 24.45
C ALA A 470 16.20 26.09 23.69
N SER A 471 16.64 27.22 24.27
CA SER A 471 17.67 28.10 23.72
C SER A 471 18.31 28.97 24.80
N ARG A 472 19.53 29.45 24.58
CA ARG A 472 20.25 30.33 25.52
C ARG A 472 19.68 31.75 25.61
N ASN A 473 18.88 32.19 24.65
CA ASN A 473 18.44 33.59 24.54
C ASN A 473 16.95 33.72 24.23
N ARG A 474 16.18 34.29 25.17
CA ARG A 474 14.74 34.50 25.04
C ARG A 474 14.35 35.37 23.84
N GLY A 475 15.17 36.35 23.47
CA GLY A 475 14.95 37.16 22.27
C GLY A 475 14.98 36.35 20.96
N THR A 476 15.68 35.21 20.93
CA THR A 476 15.62 34.28 19.77
C THR A 476 14.33 33.46 19.74
N TYR A 477 13.73 33.19 20.90
CA TYR A 477 12.39 32.59 20.99
C TYR A 477 11.33 33.61 20.56
N ASP A 478 11.37 34.85 21.07
CA ASP A 478 10.43 35.91 20.69
C ASP A 478 10.49 36.18 19.17
N ALA A 479 11.68 36.14 18.56
CA ALA A 479 11.87 36.23 17.12
C ALA A 479 11.37 35.00 16.33
N ALA A 480 11.51 33.79 16.88
CA ALA A 480 11.00 32.57 16.26
C ALA A 480 9.46 32.55 16.25
N VAL A 481 8.81 32.83 17.37
CA VAL A 481 7.34 32.94 17.49
C VAL A 481 6.79 34.06 16.59
N LYS A 482 7.47 35.21 16.51
CA LYS A 482 7.09 36.28 15.58
C LYS A 482 7.16 35.87 14.11
N LYS A 483 8.10 34.99 13.75
CA LYS A 483 8.26 34.48 12.37
C LYS A 483 7.31 33.32 12.06
N ARG A 484 6.94 32.54 13.06
CA ARG A 484 6.07 31.35 13.00
C ARG A 484 4.96 31.48 14.07
N PRO A 485 3.83 32.15 13.76
CA PRO A 485 2.73 32.34 14.71
C PRO A 485 2.18 31.03 15.29
N GLU A 486 2.32 29.91 14.57
CA GLU A 486 1.98 28.56 15.03
C GLU A 486 2.72 28.15 16.32
N LEU A 487 3.86 28.78 16.64
CA LEU A 487 4.64 28.52 17.85
C LEU A 487 4.17 29.31 19.09
N ALA A 488 3.14 30.15 18.98
CA ALA A 488 2.71 31.04 20.07
C ALA A 488 2.24 30.32 21.35
N GLY A 489 1.87 29.04 21.26
CA GLY A 489 1.55 28.20 22.41
C GLY A 489 2.73 27.47 23.06
N THR A 490 3.96 27.61 22.53
CA THR A 490 5.15 26.89 23.02
C THR A 490 5.82 27.58 24.20
N GLN A 491 6.44 26.82 25.09
CA GLN A 491 7.17 27.36 26.24
C GLN A 491 8.63 27.71 25.87
N PHE A 492 9.19 28.75 26.48
CA PHE A 492 10.63 29.04 26.40
C PHE A 492 11.38 28.39 27.57
N VAL A 493 12.45 27.65 27.28
CA VAL A 493 13.36 27.10 28.31
C VAL A 493 14.79 27.58 28.05
N ALA A 494 15.42 28.17 29.08
CA ALA A 494 16.81 28.61 29.01
C ALA A 494 17.74 27.40 29.19
N VAL A 495 18.54 27.07 28.15
CA VAL A 495 19.45 25.91 28.18
C VAL A 495 20.78 26.24 27.49
N ASP A 496 21.91 25.93 28.14
CA ASP A 496 23.21 25.78 27.46
C ASP A 496 23.55 24.29 27.29
N ILE A 497 23.70 23.85 26.04
CA ILE A 497 24.01 22.44 25.69
C ILE A 497 25.44 22.01 26.05
N ASN A 498 26.25 22.90 26.61
CA ASN A 498 27.60 22.61 27.09
C ASN A 498 27.67 22.60 28.63
N ASP A 499 26.54 22.77 29.32
CA ASP A 499 26.39 22.66 30.77
C ASP A 499 25.45 21.49 31.09
N ALA A 500 26.00 20.43 31.71
CA ALA A 500 25.25 19.23 32.08
C ALA A 500 24.12 19.53 33.07
N ALA A 501 24.33 20.43 34.04
CA ALA A 501 23.29 20.80 35.00
C ALA A 501 22.15 21.58 34.33
N SER A 502 22.48 22.44 33.36
CA SER A 502 21.49 23.14 32.54
C SER A 502 20.67 22.18 31.67
N LEU A 503 21.31 21.14 31.11
CA LEU A 503 20.63 20.10 30.34
C LEU A 503 19.70 19.26 31.22
N GLU A 504 20.20 18.64 32.29
CA GLU A 504 19.40 17.80 33.19
C GLU A 504 18.18 18.54 33.77
N ALA A 505 18.33 19.82 34.12
CA ALA A 505 17.24 20.64 34.61
C ALA A 505 16.13 20.86 33.56
N ALA A 506 16.48 20.94 32.28
CA ALA A 506 15.53 21.13 31.18
C ALA A 506 14.81 19.84 30.78
N LEU A 507 15.55 18.71 30.77
CA LEU A 507 15.05 17.41 30.33
C LEU A 507 14.18 16.71 31.38
N ARG A 508 14.37 17.00 32.66
CA ARG A 508 13.60 16.39 33.76
C ARG A 508 12.08 16.50 33.51
N GLY A 509 11.41 15.34 33.45
CA GLY A 509 9.97 15.27 33.18
C GLY A 509 9.58 15.63 31.74
N ALA A 510 10.44 15.40 30.75
CA ALA A 510 10.07 15.38 29.34
C ALA A 510 9.81 13.94 28.87
N ASP A 511 8.84 13.77 27.97
CA ASP A 511 8.56 12.51 27.28
C ASP A 511 9.48 12.27 26.08
N LEU A 512 10.07 13.34 25.53
CA LEU A 512 11.05 13.28 24.44
C LEU A 512 11.95 14.51 24.42
N VAL A 513 13.26 14.32 24.21
CA VAL A 513 14.17 15.39 23.79
C VAL A 513 14.51 15.26 22.31
N VAL A 514 14.36 16.36 21.57
CA VAL A 514 14.75 16.48 20.16
C VAL A 514 15.93 17.46 20.05
N HIS A 515 17.12 16.94 19.76
CA HIS A 515 18.36 17.70 19.69
C HIS A 515 18.62 18.20 18.26
N THR A 516 18.30 19.47 18.01
CA THR A 516 18.52 20.17 16.73
C THR A 516 19.62 21.24 16.80
N ALA A 517 20.47 21.21 17.83
CA ALA A 517 21.42 22.26 18.15
C ALA A 517 22.86 21.95 17.66
N GLY A 518 23.03 21.89 16.34
CA GLY A 518 24.33 21.71 15.69
C GLY A 518 25.22 22.97 15.66
N PRO A 519 26.42 22.90 15.03
CA PRO A 519 26.96 21.72 14.34
C PRO A 519 27.53 20.68 15.32
N PHE A 520 27.34 19.41 14.97
CA PHE A 520 27.75 18.23 15.74
C PHE A 520 29.23 17.89 15.57
N GLN A 521 29.82 18.33 14.46
CA GLN A 521 31.20 18.07 14.05
C GLN A 521 32.19 18.39 15.17
N ARG A 522 33.07 17.42 15.44
CA ARG A 522 34.16 17.50 16.43
C ARG A 522 33.68 17.76 17.86
N LYS A 523 32.48 17.28 18.20
CA LYS A 523 32.05 17.13 19.60
C LYS A 523 32.71 15.87 20.18
N GLU A 524 33.52 16.07 21.22
CA GLU A 524 34.23 15.01 21.93
C GLU A 524 33.30 14.15 22.80
N THR A 525 32.17 14.72 23.25
CA THR A 525 31.16 14.04 24.08
C THR A 525 29.75 14.16 23.50
N CYS A 526 28.89 13.20 23.85
CA CYS A 526 27.47 13.20 23.52
C CYS A 526 26.63 13.79 24.67
N GLY A 527 27.04 14.95 25.22
CA GLY A 527 26.51 15.50 26.48
C GLY A 527 24.99 15.63 26.61
N VAL A 528 24.27 15.80 25.50
CA VAL A 528 22.80 15.79 25.51
C VAL A 528 22.23 14.38 25.70
N LEU A 529 22.79 13.38 25.01
CA LEU A 529 22.43 11.97 25.21
C LEU A 529 22.79 11.53 26.63
N GLU A 530 23.95 11.94 27.15
CA GLU A 530 24.36 11.68 28.55
C GLU A 530 23.34 12.25 29.55
N ALA A 531 22.91 13.50 29.37
CA ALA A 531 21.88 14.11 30.21
C ALA A 531 20.50 13.44 30.03
N ALA A 532 20.17 12.97 28.83
CA ALA A 532 18.94 12.23 28.55
C ALA A 532 18.93 10.87 29.27
N LEU A 533 20.06 10.14 29.27
CA LEU A 533 20.26 8.91 30.04
C LEU A 533 20.16 9.15 31.55
N ALA A 534 20.83 10.21 32.06
CA ALA A 534 20.79 10.58 33.47
C ALA A 534 19.37 10.93 33.95
N THR A 535 18.55 11.53 33.09
CA THR A 535 17.15 11.90 33.38
C THR A 535 16.11 10.84 33.00
N ARG A 536 16.52 9.74 32.35
CA ARG A 536 15.66 8.73 31.71
C ARG A 536 14.67 9.30 30.67
N THR A 537 15.11 10.30 29.92
CA THR A 537 14.34 10.95 28.86
C THR A 537 14.60 10.27 27.51
N PRO A 538 13.60 9.82 26.75
CA PRO A 538 13.74 9.39 25.35
C PRO A 538 14.46 10.45 24.50
N TYR A 539 15.40 10.03 23.64
CA TYR A 539 16.31 10.96 22.95
C TYR A 539 16.28 10.80 21.43
N MET A 540 16.28 11.90 20.71
CA MET A 540 16.68 11.89 19.30
C MET A 540 17.52 13.10 18.92
N ASP A 541 18.36 12.95 17.90
CA ASP A 541 19.10 14.04 17.26
C ASP A 541 18.97 14.02 15.74
N VAL A 542 19.34 15.15 15.13
CA VAL A 542 19.44 15.31 13.66
C VAL A 542 20.90 15.30 13.21
N CYS A 543 21.75 14.49 13.85
CA CYS A 543 23.19 14.48 13.61
C CYS A 543 23.53 14.12 12.16
N ASP A 544 24.49 14.85 11.58
CA ASP A 544 25.09 14.66 10.26
C ASP A 544 26.59 14.33 10.31
N ASP A 545 27.15 14.11 11.51
CA ASP A 545 28.56 13.83 11.78
C ASP A 545 28.81 12.34 12.06
N ALA A 546 29.68 11.71 11.26
CA ALA A 546 29.94 10.28 11.33
C ALA A 546 30.57 9.86 12.67
N ASP A 547 31.58 10.62 13.13
CA ASP A 547 32.25 10.34 14.40
C ASP A 547 31.32 10.50 15.61
N TYR A 548 30.48 11.55 15.65
CA TYR A 548 29.50 11.76 16.72
C TYR A 548 28.43 10.66 16.72
N SER A 549 27.89 10.30 15.55
CA SER A 549 26.84 9.27 15.47
C SER A 549 27.34 7.89 15.93
N GLN A 550 28.59 7.53 15.60
CA GLN A 550 29.25 6.34 16.10
C GLN A 550 29.59 6.44 17.59
N ARG A 551 29.98 7.62 18.09
CA ARG A 551 30.12 7.87 19.54
C ARG A 551 28.80 7.67 20.27
N ALA A 552 27.70 8.23 19.76
CA ALA A 552 26.36 8.08 20.31
C ALA A 552 25.93 6.61 20.32
N LYS A 553 26.19 5.87 19.23
CA LYS A 553 25.92 4.43 19.15
C LYS A 553 26.61 3.60 20.23
N SER A 554 27.79 4.02 20.72
CA SER A 554 28.49 3.31 21.80
C SER A 554 27.74 3.33 23.16
N TYR A 555 26.79 4.26 23.36
CA TYR A 555 25.92 4.28 24.54
C TYR A 555 24.73 3.29 24.44
N HIS A 556 24.68 2.42 23.43
CA HIS A 556 23.55 1.49 23.21
C HIS A 556 23.23 0.63 24.45
N GLU A 557 24.23 -0.02 25.05
CA GLU A 557 24.04 -0.84 26.26
C GLU A 557 23.62 0.00 27.48
N ALA A 558 24.19 1.21 27.63
CA ALA A 558 23.82 2.13 28.70
C ALA A 558 22.37 2.62 28.56
N ALA A 559 21.91 2.88 27.33
CA ALA A 559 20.54 3.23 27.00
C ALA A 559 19.56 2.08 27.26
N GLN A 560 19.92 0.83 26.90
CA GLN A 560 19.16 -0.36 27.26
C GLN A 560 19.03 -0.53 28.78
N ALA A 561 20.15 -0.43 29.51
CA ALA A 561 20.16 -0.54 30.97
C ALA A 561 19.37 0.58 31.68
N ALA A 562 19.33 1.78 31.09
CA ALA A 562 18.53 2.90 31.57
C ALA A 562 17.04 2.81 31.20
N GLY A 563 16.66 1.91 30.28
CA GLY A 563 15.31 1.82 29.71
C GLY A 563 14.98 2.95 28.73
N VAL A 564 15.99 3.62 28.16
CA VAL A 564 15.84 4.81 27.33
C VAL A 564 15.89 4.43 25.84
N PRO A 565 14.81 4.66 25.06
CA PRO A 565 14.87 4.57 23.61
C PRO A 565 15.54 5.81 23.03
N ALA A 566 16.48 5.61 22.10
CA ALA A 566 17.23 6.69 21.47
C ALA A 566 17.46 6.46 19.96
N ILE A 567 17.23 7.50 19.14
CA ILE A 567 17.54 7.48 17.70
C ILE A 567 18.54 8.60 17.39
N THR A 568 19.76 8.24 16.99
CA THR A 568 20.70 9.22 16.41
C THR A 568 20.46 9.36 14.91
N THR A 569 20.89 10.46 14.30
CA THR A 569 20.80 10.69 12.84
C THR A 569 19.36 10.72 12.29
N ALA A 570 18.37 11.13 13.09
CA ALA A 570 16.95 11.22 12.74
C ALA A 570 16.58 12.48 11.93
N GLY A 571 17.38 12.76 10.89
CA GLY A 571 17.21 13.87 9.96
C GLY A 571 16.53 13.46 8.64
N ILE A 572 16.82 14.21 7.57
CA ILE A 572 16.44 13.85 6.19
C ILE A 572 17.52 12.98 5.54
N TYR A 573 18.77 13.42 5.58
CA TYR A 573 19.98 12.67 5.25
C TYR A 573 21.11 13.10 6.21
N PRO A 574 21.67 12.18 7.00
CA PRO A 574 21.13 10.84 7.28
C PRO A 574 19.71 10.90 7.89
N GLY A 575 19.01 9.77 7.91
CA GLY A 575 17.69 9.61 8.49
C GLY A 575 16.71 8.95 7.54
N ILE A 576 15.91 9.76 6.85
CA ILE A 576 14.98 9.25 5.83
C ILE A 576 15.72 8.53 4.69
N SER A 577 16.94 8.96 4.33
CA SER A 577 17.83 8.22 3.40
C SER A 577 18.04 6.77 3.83
N ASN A 578 18.46 6.57 5.08
CA ASN A 578 18.69 5.26 5.67
C ASN A 578 17.42 4.40 5.67
N VAL A 579 16.28 4.96 6.07
CA VAL A 579 15.01 4.22 6.12
C VAL A 579 14.50 3.89 4.72
N MET A 580 14.72 4.76 3.72
CA MET A 580 14.43 4.47 2.30
C MET A 580 15.26 3.28 1.79
N ALA A 581 16.58 3.27 2.06
CA ALA A 581 17.45 2.16 1.70
C ALA A 581 17.03 0.87 2.41
N ALA A 582 16.79 0.94 3.72
CA ALA A 582 16.37 -0.20 4.54
C ALA A 582 15.02 -0.78 4.09
N HIS A 583 14.08 0.07 3.67
CA HIS A 583 12.79 -0.38 3.14
C HIS A 583 12.94 -1.10 1.79
N MET A 584 13.74 -0.57 0.85
CA MET A 584 14.00 -1.22 -0.43
C MET A 584 14.80 -2.52 -0.29
N ILE A 585 15.78 -2.57 0.61
CA ILE A 585 16.52 -3.80 0.94
C ILE A 585 15.59 -4.85 1.57
N SER A 586 14.73 -4.45 2.50
CA SER A 586 13.72 -5.34 3.09
C SER A 586 12.72 -5.85 2.04
N ILE A 587 12.37 -5.07 1.00
CA ILE A 587 11.57 -5.55 -0.14
C ILE A 587 12.35 -6.60 -0.95
N ALA A 588 13.63 -6.34 -1.28
CA ALA A 588 14.47 -7.29 -2.02
C ALA A 588 14.69 -8.62 -1.28
N ARG A 589 14.84 -8.54 0.06
CA ARG A 589 14.88 -9.69 0.97
C ARG A 589 13.51 -10.33 1.25
N ARG A 590 12.42 -9.82 0.66
CA ARG A 590 11.03 -10.28 0.84
C ARG A 590 10.49 -10.19 2.28
N GLU A 591 11.09 -9.32 3.09
CA GLU A 591 10.64 -8.99 4.45
C GLU A 591 9.41 -8.06 4.42
N TYR A 592 9.19 -7.32 3.32
CA TYR A 592 8.11 -6.35 3.13
C TYR A 592 7.52 -6.44 1.71
N ASN A 593 6.23 -6.09 1.56
CA ASN A 593 5.52 -6.10 0.27
C ASN A 593 5.98 -4.98 -0.67
N ALA A 594 6.14 -5.30 -1.96
CA ALA A 594 6.92 -4.51 -2.92
C ALA A 594 6.28 -3.22 -3.47
N ASP A 595 4.96 -3.07 -3.37
CA ASP A 595 4.23 -1.96 -4.00
C ASP A 595 4.10 -0.76 -3.04
N TRP A 596 4.88 0.30 -3.27
CA TRP A 596 4.65 1.63 -2.67
C TRP A 596 5.14 2.78 -3.58
N SER A 597 4.26 3.77 -3.84
CA SER A 597 4.62 5.04 -4.50
C SER A 597 3.65 6.15 -4.10
N TYR A 598 4.16 7.36 -3.84
CA TYR A 598 3.34 8.51 -3.46
C TYR A 598 3.00 9.34 -4.69
N ALA A 599 1.72 9.36 -5.06
CA ALA A 599 1.24 10.23 -6.14
C ALA A 599 1.23 11.69 -5.65
N SER A 600 2.03 12.54 -6.29
CA SER A 600 2.21 13.92 -5.83
C SER A 600 0.96 14.78 -6.02
N GLN A 601 0.44 15.32 -4.91
CA GLN A 601 -0.60 16.34 -4.95
C GLN A 601 -0.03 17.60 -5.60
N THR A 602 -0.61 18.03 -6.73
CA THR A 602 -0.21 19.26 -7.42
C THR A 602 -0.84 20.47 -6.72
N PRO A 603 -0.06 21.44 -6.21
CA PRO A 603 -0.61 22.64 -5.56
C PRO A 603 -1.09 23.63 -6.61
N ALA A 604 -2.34 23.47 -7.07
CA ALA A 604 -2.95 24.30 -8.11
C ALA A 604 -4.43 24.63 -7.83
N GLN A 605 -4.76 25.06 -6.59
CA GLN A 605 -6.11 25.57 -6.28
C GLN A 605 -6.16 26.68 -5.20
N GLN A 606 -5.26 27.65 -5.30
CA GLN A 606 -5.45 28.99 -4.73
C GLN A 606 -5.08 30.07 -5.76
N ASN A 607 -6.04 30.40 -6.64
CA ASN A 607 -6.29 31.73 -7.21
C ASN A 607 -7.17 31.65 -8.47
N SER A 608 -8.48 31.86 -8.32
CA SER A 608 -9.30 32.56 -9.32
C SER A 608 -10.67 32.94 -8.74
N ARG A 609 -10.80 34.22 -8.37
CA ARG A 609 -12.11 34.89 -8.36
C ARG A 609 -12.20 35.76 -9.62
N SER A 610 -13.41 35.80 -10.19
CA SER A 610 -13.93 36.78 -11.17
C SER A 610 -13.50 36.69 -12.65
N SER A 611 -14.50 36.95 -13.51
CA SER A 611 -14.48 37.09 -14.99
C SER A 611 -14.11 35.83 -15.81
N GLY A 612 -14.74 35.55 -16.95
CA GLY A 612 -15.88 36.20 -17.62
C GLY A 612 -16.38 35.38 -18.82
N THR A 613 -17.63 35.57 -19.23
CA THR A 613 -18.31 34.88 -20.35
C THR A 613 -17.76 35.25 -21.74
N LEU A 614 -17.66 34.25 -22.64
CA LEU A 614 -17.78 34.26 -24.13
C LEU A 614 -17.34 32.86 -24.63
N GLY A 615 -17.88 32.21 -25.67
CA GLY A 615 -19.06 32.48 -26.49
C GLY A 615 -18.92 31.93 -27.92
N SER A 616 -19.50 30.75 -28.24
CA SER A 616 -19.60 30.13 -29.60
C SER A 616 -18.25 29.77 -30.29
N SER A 617 -18.14 29.02 -31.41
CA SER A 617 -19.13 28.52 -32.39
C SER A 617 -18.67 27.23 -33.13
N SER A 618 -19.61 26.32 -33.38
CA SER A 618 -19.79 25.37 -34.50
C SER A 618 -18.73 25.14 -35.61
N SER A 619 -18.59 23.87 -36.03
CA SER A 619 -18.78 23.45 -37.45
C SER A 619 -19.05 21.93 -37.59
N SER A 620 -20.05 21.56 -38.40
CA SER A 620 -20.31 20.20 -38.93
C SER A 620 -19.25 19.81 -40.00
N GLU A 621 -19.19 18.65 -40.68
CA GLU A 621 -20.23 17.74 -41.24
C GLU A 621 -19.54 16.42 -41.79
N PRO A 622 -20.16 15.53 -42.62
CA PRO A 622 -20.80 14.28 -42.20
C PRO A 622 -20.14 12.97 -42.71
N ALA A 623 -20.84 11.85 -42.49
CA ALA A 623 -20.45 10.46 -42.82
C ALA A 623 -20.61 10.05 -44.30
N GLN A 624 -20.03 8.88 -44.65
CA GLN A 624 -20.43 8.07 -45.80
C GLN A 624 -20.47 6.57 -45.44
N GLU A 625 -21.50 5.90 -45.93
CA GLU A 625 -21.73 4.45 -45.86
C GLU A 625 -20.86 3.70 -46.90
N LEU A 626 -20.66 2.38 -46.72
CA LEU A 626 -20.35 1.46 -47.82
C LEU A 626 -20.84 0.04 -47.51
N GLU A 627 -21.28 -0.66 -48.56
CA GLU A 627 -22.23 -1.78 -48.50
C GLU A 627 -21.60 -3.17 -48.29
N ALA A 628 -22.46 -4.15 -47.98
CA ALA A 628 -22.12 -5.57 -47.83
C ALA A 628 -21.98 -6.31 -49.17
N VAL A 629 -21.13 -7.35 -49.19
CA VAL A 629 -20.99 -8.33 -50.30
C VAL A 629 -20.95 -9.75 -49.70
N PRO A 630 -21.64 -10.76 -50.29
CA PRO A 630 -22.02 -11.97 -49.55
C PRO A 630 -21.01 -13.12 -49.58
N LEU A 631 -21.04 -13.94 -48.52
CA LEU A 631 -20.28 -15.19 -48.39
C LEU A 631 -20.79 -16.27 -49.36
N ARG A 632 -19.88 -16.93 -50.08
CA ARG A 632 -20.15 -18.16 -50.84
C ARG A 632 -19.74 -19.40 -50.05
N SER A 633 -20.63 -20.39 -50.04
CA SER A 633 -20.44 -21.73 -49.51
C SER A 633 -19.37 -22.54 -50.26
N GLY A 634 -18.57 -23.31 -49.52
CA GLY A 634 -17.59 -24.25 -50.09
C GLY A 634 -17.13 -25.28 -49.06
N VAL A 635 -17.97 -26.27 -48.76
CA VAL A 635 -17.59 -27.41 -47.94
C VAL A 635 -16.75 -28.37 -48.78
N ALA A 636 -15.52 -28.65 -48.36
CA ALA A 636 -14.68 -29.70 -48.92
C ALA A 636 -14.17 -30.60 -47.79
N THR A 637 -14.62 -31.85 -47.80
CA THR A 637 -14.19 -32.92 -46.91
C THR A 637 -12.76 -33.39 -47.26
N MET A 638 -11.91 -33.59 -46.26
CA MET A 638 -10.76 -34.50 -46.38
C MET A 638 -10.62 -35.38 -45.13
N GLU A 639 -10.38 -36.66 -45.37
CA GLU A 639 -10.19 -37.73 -44.38
C GLU A 639 -8.75 -37.74 -43.81
N PRO A 640 -8.50 -38.43 -42.69
CA PRO A 640 -7.27 -38.27 -41.91
C PRO A 640 -6.07 -38.97 -42.55
N ASN A 641 -4.88 -38.39 -42.35
CA ASN A 641 -3.60 -38.99 -42.75
C ASN A 641 -2.76 -39.32 -41.51
N GLU A 642 -2.31 -40.56 -41.40
CA GLU A 642 -1.53 -41.05 -40.26
C GLU A 642 -0.03 -40.74 -40.38
N GLY A 643 0.61 -40.51 -39.23
CA GLY A 643 2.02 -40.89 -39.02
C GLY A 643 3.10 -39.83 -39.24
N LYS A 644 3.58 -39.22 -38.15
CA LYS A 644 4.85 -39.63 -37.49
C LYS A 644 5.13 -38.83 -36.20
N PRO A 645 5.86 -39.39 -35.22
CA PRO A 645 6.15 -38.73 -33.95
C PRO A 645 7.42 -37.87 -34.02
N GLY A 646 7.45 -36.74 -33.29
CA GLY A 646 8.68 -35.99 -33.06
C GLY A 646 8.49 -34.62 -32.39
N ALA A 647 9.49 -34.23 -31.58
CA ALA A 647 9.71 -32.91 -30.99
C ALA A 647 8.86 -32.50 -29.76
N THR A 648 9.02 -33.23 -28.65
CA THR A 648 8.78 -32.69 -27.30
C THR A 648 9.70 -31.47 -27.07
N THR A 649 9.14 -30.27 -27.06
CA THR A 649 9.84 -29.04 -26.63
C THR A 649 9.30 -28.62 -25.27
N SER A 650 9.94 -29.13 -24.22
CA SER A 650 9.62 -28.76 -22.84
C SER A 650 10.09 -27.35 -22.54
N TYR A 651 9.16 -26.39 -22.51
CA TYR A 651 9.39 -25.10 -21.87
C TYR A 651 9.20 -25.28 -20.36
N THR A 652 10.29 -25.22 -19.61
CA THR A 652 10.28 -25.21 -18.14
C THR A 652 9.90 -23.82 -17.63
N GLU A 653 8.70 -23.67 -17.09
CA GLU A 653 8.31 -22.48 -16.33
C GLU A 653 8.86 -22.55 -14.90
N SER A 654 10.06 -22.00 -14.68
CA SER A 654 10.51 -21.59 -13.35
C SER A 654 10.15 -20.11 -13.14
N ASN A 655 9.50 -19.79 -12.01
CA ASN A 655 9.31 -18.40 -11.56
C ASN A 655 8.94 -18.29 -10.06
N SER A 656 9.61 -19.05 -9.21
CA SER A 656 9.83 -18.65 -7.82
C SER A 656 11.02 -17.67 -7.81
N ILE A 657 10.75 -16.37 -7.87
CA ILE A 657 11.80 -15.36 -7.68
C ILE A 657 12.26 -15.46 -6.21
N GLU A 658 13.56 -15.61 -5.97
CA GLU A 658 14.14 -15.79 -4.63
C GLU A 658 14.28 -14.45 -3.86
N PRO A 659 14.65 -14.43 -2.58
CA PRO A 659 15.19 -13.23 -1.93
C PRO A 659 16.53 -12.85 -2.56
N VAL A 660 16.78 -11.56 -2.78
CA VAL A 660 18.02 -11.09 -3.41
C VAL A 660 18.74 -10.13 -2.48
N GLU A 661 20.03 -10.38 -2.22
CA GLU A 661 20.84 -9.55 -1.35
C GLU A 661 21.32 -8.26 -2.06
N PRO A 662 21.53 -7.16 -1.31
CA PRO A 662 22.01 -5.90 -1.86
C PRO A 662 23.54 -5.93 -2.05
N ARG A 663 23.99 -5.78 -3.29
CA ARG A 663 25.42 -5.69 -3.64
C ARG A 663 25.99 -4.30 -3.43
N ARG A 664 25.19 -3.24 -3.67
CA ARG A 664 25.64 -1.85 -3.54
C ARG A 664 24.51 -0.90 -3.17
N VAL A 665 24.79 0.07 -2.29
CA VAL A 665 23.92 1.22 -2.04
C VAL A 665 24.66 2.52 -2.39
N LEU A 666 24.01 3.37 -3.17
CA LEU A 666 24.51 4.69 -3.57
C LEU A 666 23.55 5.76 -3.06
N TYR A 667 24.02 6.55 -2.11
CA TYR A 667 23.33 7.74 -1.64
C TYR A 667 23.76 8.96 -2.45
N SER A 668 22.79 9.77 -2.89
CA SER A 668 23.04 11.00 -3.64
C SER A 668 22.13 12.11 -3.15
N TYR A 669 22.69 13.30 -2.93
CA TYR A 669 21.99 14.46 -2.38
C TYR A 669 22.15 15.71 -3.22
N TYR A 670 21.14 16.56 -3.15
CA TYR A 670 21.08 17.86 -3.77
C TYR A 670 20.50 18.90 -2.80
N THR A 671 21.10 20.08 -2.74
CA THR A 671 20.53 21.25 -2.07
C THR A 671 20.66 22.50 -2.94
N ALA A 672 19.58 23.27 -3.06
CA ALA A 672 19.60 24.58 -3.70
C ALA A 672 19.99 25.67 -2.68
N GLY A 673 21.05 26.42 -2.99
CA GLY A 673 21.58 27.48 -2.10
C GLY A 673 21.92 26.95 -0.70
N SER A 674 21.63 27.74 0.34
CA SER A 674 21.68 27.30 1.74
C SER A 674 20.48 26.42 2.18
N GLY A 675 19.57 26.07 1.25
CA GLY A 675 18.31 25.39 1.54
C GLY A 675 17.43 26.11 2.57
N GLY A 676 17.66 27.41 2.81
CA GLY A 676 16.97 28.13 3.87
C GLY A 676 17.23 27.59 5.28
N VAL A 677 18.35 26.91 5.54
CA VAL A 677 18.70 26.41 6.89
C VAL A 677 19.56 27.42 7.66
N GLY A 678 20.46 28.15 6.99
CA GLY A 678 21.26 29.25 7.58
C GLY A 678 22.76 28.96 7.62
N PRO A 679 23.55 29.83 8.27
CA PRO A 679 25.02 29.75 8.20
C PRO A 679 25.59 28.43 8.76
N THR A 680 24.83 27.71 9.59
CA THR A 680 25.21 26.39 10.11
C THR A 680 25.43 25.35 9.01
N ILE A 681 24.58 25.28 7.98
CA ILE A 681 24.75 24.29 6.89
C ILE A 681 25.99 24.59 6.03
N LEU A 682 26.37 25.87 5.96
CA LEU A 682 27.57 26.34 5.29
C LEU A 682 28.83 26.04 6.13
N GLU A 683 28.77 26.21 7.46
CA GLU A 683 29.80 25.76 8.42
C GLU A 683 30.03 24.24 8.29
N THR A 684 28.95 23.44 8.29
CA THR A 684 29.03 21.98 8.08
C THR A 684 29.58 21.60 6.70
N SER A 685 29.07 22.20 5.61
CA SER A 685 29.53 21.90 4.24
C SER A 685 31.03 22.16 4.04
N ILE A 686 31.58 23.18 4.71
CA ILE A 686 33.00 23.52 4.69
C ILE A 686 33.82 22.54 5.54
N LEU A 687 33.31 22.12 6.71
CA LEU A 687 33.96 21.12 7.55
C LEU A 687 34.07 19.76 6.86
N LEU A 688 32.97 19.26 6.27
CA LEU A 688 32.95 17.99 5.54
C LEU A 688 33.84 18.03 4.27
N ALA A 689 33.98 19.19 3.64
CA ALA A 689 34.91 19.38 2.52
C ALA A 689 36.40 19.32 2.93
N GLY A 690 36.70 19.41 4.23
CA GLY A 690 38.03 19.23 4.82
C GLY A 690 38.25 17.85 5.45
N GLU A 691 37.32 16.92 5.31
CA GLU A 691 37.30 15.64 6.02
C GLU A 691 37.55 14.45 5.07
N PRO A 692 38.41 13.48 5.43
CA PRO A 692 38.56 12.25 4.65
C PRO A 692 37.24 11.47 4.56
N VAL A 693 36.88 11.00 3.37
CA VAL A 693 35.62 10.31 3.14
C VAL A 693 35.79 8.80 3.29
N THR A 694 35.03 8.19 4.20
CA THR A 694 34.87 6.75 4.25
C THR A 694 33.93 6.29 3.14
N VAL A 695 34.34 5.28 2.37
CA VAL A 695 33.48 4.49 1.48
C VAL A 695 33.75 3.00 1.71
N TYR A 696 32.78 2.16 1.43
CA TYR A 696 32.96 0.70 1.42
C TYR A 696 32.93 0.19 -0.02
N ALA A 697 33.85 -0.70 -0.37
CA ALA A 697 33.91 -1.34 -1.68
C ALA A 697 34.23 -2.83 -1.52
N ASN A 698 33.34 -3.71 -1.99
CA ASN A 698 33.48 -5.16 -1.88
C ASN A 698 33.77 -5.67 -0.44
N GLY A 699 33.26 -4.98 0.58
CA GLY A 699 33.46 -5.26 2.00
C GLY A 699 34.64 -4.54 2.64
N GLU A 700 35.54 -3.92 1.86
CA GLU A 700 36.70 -3.20 2.39
C GLU A 700 36.39 -1.72 2.67
N LYS A 701 36.82 -1.24 3.85
CA LYS A 701 36.75 0.18 4.22
C LYS A 701 37.88 0.95 3.54
N LEU A 702 37.52 1.87 2.64
CA LEU A 702 38.46 2.76 1.95
C LEU A 702 38.28 4.19 2.45
N VAL A 703 39.40 4.91 2.63
CA VAL A 703 39.41 6.33 2.94
C VAL A 703 39.93 7.10 1.73
N VAL A 704 39.12 8.01 1.20
CA VAL A 704 39.42 8.77 -0.02
C VAL A 704 39.30 10.28 0.20
N PRO A 705 39.93 11.14 -0.62
CA PRO A 705 39.81 12.59 -0.46
C PRO A 705 38.34 13.05 -0.62
N PRO A 706 37.90 14.09 0.13
CA PRO A 706 36.62 14.73 -0.10
C PRO A 706 36.56 15.39 -1.47
N LEU A 707 35.33 15.65 -1.95
CA LEU A 707 35.08 16.32 -3.23
C LEU A 707 35.74 15.60 -4.44
N SER A 708 35.90 14.28 -4.32
CA SER A 708 36.49 13.40 -5.33
C SER A 708 35.42 12.56 -6.07
N SER A 709 35.86 11.84 -7.10
CA SER A 709 35.05 10.89 -7.90
C SER A 709 33.68 11.43 -8.31
N PRO A 710 33.65 12.54 -9.10
CA PRO A 710 32.42 13.17 -9.53
C PRO A 710 31.53 12.20 -10.32
N ARG A 711 30.24 12.19 -10.01
CA ARG A 711 29.23 11.38 -10.70
C ARG A 711 28.04 12.27 -11.09
N PHE A 712 27.55 12.09 -12.31
CA PHE A 712 26.29 12.67 -12.72
C PHE A 712 25.12 11.88 -12.10
N VAL A 713 24.15 12.60 -11.52
CA VAL A 713 22.95 12.03 -10.88
C VAL A 713 21.75 12.84 -11.31
N ASP A 714 20.71 12.19 -11.83
CA ASP A 714 19.42 12.81 -12.11
C ASP A 714 18.45 12.62 -10.93
N PHE A 715 17.99 13.73 -10.36
CA PHE A 715 17.00 13.76 -9.27
C PHE A 715 15.56 13.93 -9.79
N GLY A 716 15.34 13.77 -11.10
CA GLY A 716 14.05 14.00 -11.73
C GLY A 716 13.61 15.47 -11.69
N PRO A 717 12.47 15.80 -12.32
CA PRO A 717 11.91 17.15 -12.23
C PRO A 717 11.50 17.48 -10.78
N PRO A 718 11.74 18.69 -10.27
CA PRO A 718 12.25 19.87 -10.98
C PRO A 718 13.79 20.04 -10.96
N ILE A 719 14.53 19.23 -10.19
CA ILE A 719 15.98 19.42 -9.94
C ILE A 719 16.83 19.04 -11.18
N ARG A 720 16.49 17.91 -11.81
CA ARG A 720 17.18 17.30 -12.95
C ARG A 720 18.60 16.82 -12.63
N GLY A 721 19.39 16.63 -13.68
CA GLY A 721 20.77 16.14 -13.65
C GLY A 721 21.78 17.13 -13.08
N VAL A 722 22.55 16.69 -12.09
CA VAL A 722 23.63 17.45 -11.44
C VAL A 722 24.88 16.59 -11.22
N THR A 723 26.05 17.21 -11.13
CA THR A 723 27.29 16.52 -10.74
C THR A 723 27.43 16.54 -9.22
N ALA A 724 27.44 15.36 -8.60
CA ALA A 724 27.64 15.14 -7.17
C ALA A 724 29.02 14.53 -6.88
N TYR A 725 29.57 14.85 -5.71
CA TYR A 725 30.92 14.49 -5.28
C TYR A 725 30.91 13.74 -3.96
N LEU A 726 31.94 12.93 -3.66
CA LEU A 726 32.03 12.17 -2.41
C LEU A 726 32.14 13.08 -1.17
N TYR A 727 31.37 12.74 -0.13
CA TYR A 727 31.29 13.39 1.19
C TYR A 727 31.23 12.33 2.29
N ASN A 728 31.80 12.61 3.47
CA ASN A 728 31.72 11.69 4.62
C ASN A 728 30.37 11.87 5.30
N LEU A 729 29.55 10.81 5.38
CA LEU A 729 28.21 10.86 5.98
C LEU A 729 27.94 9.59 6.81
N PRO A 730 27.25 9.70 7.97
CA PRO A 730 27.03 8.58 8.92
C PRO A 730 26.50 7.30 8.27
N GLU A 731 25.50 7.47 7.40
CA GLU A 731 24.78 6.43 6.68
C GLU A 731 25.66 5.46 5.88
N VAL A 732 26.87 5.88 5.47
CA VAL A 732 27.77 5.02 4.68
C VAL A 732 28.27 3.86 5.53
N GLN A 733 28.63 4.14 6.78
CA GLN A 733 29.12 3.13 7.71
C GLN A 733 27.96 2.33 8.30
N SER A 734 26.88 2.98 8.76
CA SER A 734 25.72 2.26 9.32
C SER A 734 25.00 1.39 8.30
N THR A 735 24.93 1.77 7.02
CA THR A 735 24.40 0.90 5.96
C THR A 735 25.25 -0.34 5.75
N HIS A 736 26.58 -0.21 5.77
CA HIS A 736 27.46 -1.35 5.66
C HIS A 736 27.32 -2.30 6.86
N GLU A 737 27.36 -1.76 8.08
CA GLU A 737 27.35 -2.53 9.33
C GLU A 737 25.97 -3.12 9.65
N CYS A 738 24.92 -2.31 9.61
CA CYS A 738 23.56 -2.72 10.02
C CYS A 738 22.81 -3.47 8.91
N MET A 739 23.00 -3.10 7.62
CA MET A 739 22.28 -3.72 6.49
C MET A 739 23.11 -4.76 5.72
N ARG A 740 24.41 -4.93 6.06
CA ARG A 740 25.36 -5.89 5.46
C ARG A 740 25.64 -5.67 3.97
N VAL A 741 25.56 -4.42 3.51
CA VAL A 741 25.83 -4.07 2.09
C VAL A 741 27.35 -3.97 1.86
N PRO A 742 27.96 -4.73 0.92
CA PRO A 742 29.41 -4.75 0.77
C PRO A 742 29.97 -3.50 0.07
N THR A 743 29.18 -2.77 -0.72
CA THR A 743 29.62 -1.51 -1.36
C THR A 743 28.69 -0.36 -1.00
N VAL A 744 29.20 0.69 -0.37
CA VAL A 744 28.40 1.85 0.06
C VAL A 744 29.17 3.15 -0.15
N SER A 745 28.52 4.16 -0.71
CA SER A 745 29.08 5.52 -0.79
C SER A 745 27.98 6.59 -0.87
N ALA A 746 28.26 7.77 -0.32
CA ALA A 746 27.37 8.93 -0.37
C ALA A 746 27.99 10.09 -1.15
N ARG A 747 27.16 10.83 -1.90
CA ARG A 747 27.56 11.99 -2.71
C ARG A 747 26.63 13.17 -2.50
N PHE A 748 27.20 14.37 -2.57
CA PHE A 748 26.47 15.63 -2.40
C PHE A 748 26.71 16.58 -3.58
N ALA A 749 25.68 17.34 -3.95
CA ALA A 749 25.72 18.41 -4.94
C ALA A 749 24.98 19.64 -4.40
N THR A 750 25.45 20.84 -4.73
CA THR A 750 24.72 22.09 -4.46
C THR A 750 24.48 22.89 -5.75
N ALA A 751 23.39 23.68 -5.76
CA ALA A 751 23.13 24.69 -6.78
C ALA A 751 23.41 26.13 -6.27
N PRO A 752 23.85 27.05 -7.15
CA PRO A 752 24.10 26.83 -8.57
C PRO A 752 25.43 26.07 -8.74
N ILE A 753 25.64 25.47 -9.90
CA ILE A 753 26.76 24.54 -10.09
C ILE A 753 28.14 25.14 -9.76
N PHE A 754 28.31 26.47 -9.87
CA PHE A 754 29.56 27.14 -9.50
C PHE A 754 29.93 27.00 -8.02
N TRP A 755 28.98 26.77 -7.09
CA TRP A 755 29.33 26.48 -5.69
C TRP A 755 30.10 25.16 -5.57
N ASN A 756 29.77 24.13 -6.36
CA ASN A 756 30.57 22.89 -6.38
C ASN A 756 32.02 23.18 -6.84
N TRP A 757 32.20 24.00 -7.88
CA TRP A 757 33.53 24.41 -8.36
C TRP A 757 34.28 25.24 -7.31
N ALA A 758 33.60 26.17 -6.63
CA ALA A 758 34.17 26.98 -5.58
C ALA A 758 34.60 26.12 -4.38
N MET A 759 33.78 25.15 -3.96
CA MET A 759 34.11 24.20 -2.89
C MET A 759 35.31 23.32 -3.27
N VAL A 760 35.36 22.79 -4.49
CA VAL A 760 36.53 22.03 -5.02
C VAL A 760 37.79 22.91 -5.05
N ALA A 761 37.68 24.16 -5.47
CA ALA A 761 38.80 25.10 -5.49
C ALA A 761 39.29 25.43 -4.08
N VAL A 762 38.37 25.72 -3.14
CA VAL A 762 38.67 25.95 -1.73
C VAL A 762 39.34 24.72 -1.11
N ALA A 763 38.83 23.51 -1.35
CA ALA A 763 39.41 22.27 -0.85
C ALA A 763 40.83 21.98 -1.39
N ARG A 764 41.10 22.33 -2.65
CA ARG A 764 42.42 22.10 -3.29
C ARG A 764 43.45 23.20 -3.05
N LEU A 765 43.02 24.43 -2.81
CA LEU A 765 43.90 25.60 -2.60
C LEU A 765 44.12 25.91 -1.12
N SER A 766 43.31 25.37 -0.21
CA SER A 766 43.51 25.52 1.22
C SER A 766 44.71 24.70 1.70
N PRO A 767 45.53 25.21 2.63
CA PRO A 767 46.56 24.41 3.29
C PRO A 767 45.99 23.19 4.00
N GLU A 768 46.79 22.14 4.15
CA GLU A 768 46.42 20.92 4.87
C GLU A 768 45.95 21.26 6.31
N GLY A 769 44.83 20.69 6.73
CA GLY A 769 44.20 20.99 8.02
C GLY A 769 43.54 22.38 8.15
N PHE A 770 43.52 23.23 7.11
CA PHE A 770 42.87 24.54 7.19
C PHE A 770 41.34 24.44 7.31
N LEU A 771 40.69 23.65 6.44
CA LEU A 771 39.24 23.42 6.46
C LEU A 771 38.79 22.50 7.60
N ALA A 772 39.73 21.76 8.20
CA ALA A 772 39.51 20.99 9.41
C ALA A 772 39.32 21.89 10.65
N ASP A 773 39.94 23.08 10.68
CA ASP A 773 39.85 23.98 11.82
C ASP A 773 38.48 24.67 11.90
N ARG A 774 37.69 24.32 12.92
CA ARG A 774 36.35 24.87 13.15
C ARG A 774 36.30 26.40 13.21
N ASN A 775 37.31 27.06 13.76
CA ASN A 775 37.33 28.53 13.82
C ASN A 775 37.57 29.13 12.43
N LYS A 776 38.42 28.51 11.61
CA LYS A 776 38.69 28.94 10.23
C LYS A 776 37.50 28.65 9.31
N SER A 777 36.89 27.47 9.40
CA SER A 777 35.71 27.09 8.62
C SER A 777 34.49 27.95 8.97
N LYS A 778 34.31 28.30 10.26
CA LYS A 778 33.29 29.25 10.71
C LYS A 778 33.56 30.69 10.26
N TRP A 779 34.83 31.10 10.18
CA TRP A 779 35.20 32.40 9.60
C TRP A 779 34.91 32.43 8.10
N LEU A 780 35.25 31.37 7.36
CA LEU A 780 34.97 31.25 5.93
C LEU A 780 33.45 31.22 5.65
N ALA A 781 32.68 30.48 6.44
CA ALA A 781 31.22 30.47 6.39
C ALA A 781 30.63 31.88 6.62
N LYS A 782 31.14 32.63 7.60
CA LYS A 782 30.73 34.02 7.84
C LYS A 782 31.07 34.98 6.69
N MET A 783 32.17 34.76 5.98
CA MET A 783 32.53 35.56 4.80
C MET A 783 31.65 35.23 3.58
N ALA A 784 31.24 33.97 3.44
CA ALA A 784 30.38 33.52 2.35
C ALA A 784 28.87 33.76 2.59
N ASP A 785 28.40 33.80 3.84
CA ASP A 785 26.98 33.99 4.22
C ASP A 785 26.29 35.19 3.52
N PRO A 786 26.90 36.39 3.38
CA PRO A 786 26.29 37.51 2.65
C PRO A 786 26.08 37.21 1.16
N TRP A 787 27.02 36.51 0.51
CA TRP A 787 26.94 36.14 -0.90
C TRP A 787 25.94 35.01 -1.13
N VAL A 788 25.93 34.00 -0.25
CA VAL A 788 24.95 32.91 -0.29
C VAL A 788 23.53 33.47 -0.13
N ARG A 789 23.29 34.36 0.84
CA ARG A 789 21.98 35.01 1.04
C ARG A 789 21.55 35.93 -0.10
N LEU A 790 22.47 36.52 -0.85
CA LEU A 790 22.15 37.30 -2.05
C LEU A 790 21.63 36.40 -3.17
N VAL A 791 22.11 35.16 -3.24
CA VAL A 791 21.85 34.20 -4.31
C VAL A 791 20.66 33.27 -3.99
N ASP A 792 20.47 32.89 -2.72
CA ASP A 792 19.39 32.01 -2.24
C ASP A 792 17.99 32.34 -2.82
N PRO A 793 17.52 33.62 -2.86
CA PRO A 793 16.18 33.95 -3.38
C PRO A 793 15.99 33.65 -4.86
N PHE A 794 17.07 33.58 -5.64
CA PHE A 794 17.02 33.33 -7.10
C PHE A 794 17.06 31.85 -7.47
N ILE A 795 17.54 31.00 -6.55
CA ILE A 795 17.71 29.55 -6.79
C ILE A 795 16.63 28.75 -6.04
N GLY A 796 16.11 29.29 -4.95
CA GLY A 796 15.15 28.63 -4.07
C GLY A 796 15.83 27.71 -3.06
N GLU A 797 15.01 26.99 -2.30
CA GLU A 797 15.44 26.18 -1.15
C GLU A 797 15.21 24.67 -1.37
N ALA A 798 15.11 24.24 -2.64
CA ALA A 798 14.80 22.85 -2.99
C ALA A 798 15.84 21.84 -2.50
N VAL A 799 15.37 20.67 -2.11
CA VAL A 799 16.17 19.52 -1.70
C VAL A 799 15.80 18.29 -2.51
N GLY A 800 16.82 17.51 -2.89
CA GLY A 800 16.67 16.22 -3.56
C GLY A 800 17.53 15.16 -2.87
N MET A 801 16.99 13.96 -2.78
CA MET A 801 17.65 12.77 -2.23
C MET A 801 17.31 11.58 -3.11
N ARG A 802 18.33 10.90 -3.62
CA ARG A 802 18.21 9.68 -4.43
C ARG A 802 19.03 8.56 -3.81
N VAL A 803 18.42 7.40 -3.69
CA VAL A 803 19.02 6.18 -3.14
C VAL A 803 18.91 5.10 -4.20
N ASP A 804 20.03 4.66 -4.78
CA ASP A 804 20.05 3.51 -5.69
C ASP A 804 20.59 2.26 -4.94
N VAL A 805 19.82 1.17 -4.94
CA VAL A 805 20.17 -0.13 -4.34
C VAL A 805 20.35 -1.15 -5.47
N ASP A 806 21.59 -1.50 -5.79
CA ASP A 806 21.89 -2.56 -6.76
C ASP A 806 21.89 -3.93 -6.07
N LEU A 807 21.17 -4.88 -6.64
CA LEU A 807 20.98 -6.23 -6.13
C LEU A 807 21.92 -7.23 -6.83
N GLU A 808 22.11 -8.41 -6.24
CA GLU A 808 22.97 -9.47 -6.81
C GLU A 808 22.44 -10.08 -8.12
N ASP A 809 21.12 -10.02 -8.36
CA ASP A 809 20.49 -10.44 -9.61
C ASP A 809 20.74 -9.48 -10.80
N GLY A 810 21.45 -8.37 -10.55
CA GLY A 810 21.77 -7.35 -11.55
C GLY A 810 20.69 -6.28 -11.74
N THR A 811 19.60 -6.32 -10.97
CA THR A 811 18.60 -5.25 -10.94
C THR A 811 19.00 -4.11 -9.99
N THR A 812 18.36 -2.96 -10.15
CA THR A 812 18.52 -1.80 -9.25
C THR A 812 17.15 -1.33 -8.78
N ALA A 813 16.93 -1.29 -7.47
CA ALA A 813 15.80 -0.62 -6.85
C ALA A 813 16.22 0.78 -6.42
N ALA A 814 15.57 1.80 -6.99
CA ALA A 814 15.88 3.20 -6.74
C ALA A 814 14.72 3.92 -6.03
N GLY A 815 15.08 4.89 -5.20
CA GLY A 815 14.18 5.76 -4.46
C GLY A 815 14.54 7.23 -4.67
N LEU A 816 13.54 8.10 -4.70
CA LEU A 816 13.67 9.53 -4.92
C LEU A 816 12.75 10.31 -3.97
N PHE A 817 13.32 11.27 -3.26
CA PHE A 817 12.64 12.22 -2.39
C PHE A 817 12.98 13.63 -2.85
N VAL A 818 11.97 14.48 -3.07
CA VAL A 818 12.16 15.87 -3.51
C VAL A 818 11.18 16.82 -2.79
N HIS A 819 11.69 17.87 -2.16
CA HIS A 819 10.89 18.91 -1.48
C HIS A 819 11.30 20.32 -1.91
N LYS A 820 10.37 21.29 -1.93
CA LYS A 820 10.66 22.68 -2.40
C LYS A 820 11.46 23.52 -1.40
N LEU A 821 11.40 23.17 -0.13
CA LEU A 821 11.96 23.90 1.00
C LEU A 821 12.69 22.91 1.93
N LEU A 822 14.02 22.89 1.95
CA LEU A 822 14.81 22.00 2.82
C LEU A 822 14.45 22.21 4.30
N SER A 823 14.35 23.47 4.75
CA SER A 823 14.07 23.77 6.15
C SER A 823 12.70 23.27 6.65
N GLU A 824 11.67 23.21 5.80
CA GLU A 824 10.40 22.56 6.13
C GLU A 824 10.54 21.03 6.06
N SER A 825 11.19 20.51 5.03
CA SER A 825 11.41 19.07 4.85
C SER A 825 12.15 18.42 6.02
N VAL A 826 13.23 19.03 6.53
CA VAL A 826 13.93 18.52 7.73
C VAL A 826 13.01 18.56 8.94
N GLY A 827 12.23 19.63 9.10
CA GLY A 827 11.25 19.76 10.19
C GLY A 827 10.23 18.63 10.20
N ILE A 828 9.66 18.32 9.04
CA ILE A 828 8.70 17.23 8.80
C ILE A 828 9.35 15.86 9.04
N SER A 829 10.54 15.59 8.46
CA SER A 829 11.27 14.33 8.66
C SER A 829 11.57 14.05 10.14
N THR A 830 12.11 15.04 10.86
CA THR A 830 12.40 14.91 12.30
C THR A 830 11.11 14.80 13.12
N ALA A 831 10.03 15.48 12.74
CA ALA A 831 8.73 15.30 13.39
C ALA A 831 8.13 13.90 13.17
N ALA A 832 8.39 13.25 12.04
CA ALA A 832 7.97 11.87 11.80
C ALA A 832 8.65 10.89 12.78
N PHE A 833 9.98 11.00 12.96
CA PHE A 833 10.70 10.21 13.97
C PHE A 833 10.22 10.50 15.40
N ALA A 834 10.02 11.78 15.75
CA ALA A 834 9.51 12.17 17.05
C ALA A 834 8.11 11.58 17.33
N LYS A 835 7.21 11.56 16.34
CA LYS A 835 5.89 10.92 16.43
C LYS A 835 6.01 9.41 16.69
N ALA A 836 6.87 8.70 15.96
CA ALA A 836 7.11 7.26 16.17
C ALA A 836 7.66 6.96 17.58
N MET A 837 8.60 7.77 18.07
CA MET A 837 9.11 7.65 19.44
C MET A 837 8.02 7.91 20.50
N LEU A 838 7.21 8.97 20.32
CA LEU A 838 6.11 9.30 21.23
C LEU A 838 4.97 8.26 21.20
N ALA A 839 4.83 7.50 20.11
CA ALA A 839 3.93 6.35 19.99
C ALA A 839 4.48 5.06 20.63
N GLY A 840 5.76 5.03 21.02
CA GLY A 840 6.40 3.86 21.63
C GLY A 840 6.96 2.84 20.63
N GLU A 841 7.20 3.23 19.38
CA GLU A 841 7.70 2.33 18.33
C GLU A 841 9.20 2.02 18.40
N THR A 842 9.94 2.73 19.26
CA THR A 842 11.40 2.63 19.40
C THR A 842 11.76 1.81 20.63
N GLN A 843 12.61 0.80 20.46
CA GLN A 843 13.09 -0.04 21.56
C GLN A 843 14.14 0.70 22.41
N PRO A 844 14.28 0.38 23.72
CA PRO A 844 15.40 0.86 24.52
C PRO A 844 16.75 0.54 23.87
N GLY A 845 17.70 1.46 23.97
CA GLY A 845 18.97 1.41 23.24
C GLY A 845 19.16 2.60 22.30
N VAL A 846 20.38 2.78 21.80
CA VAL A 846 20.71 3.77 20.75
C VAL A 846 20.69 3.10 19.39
N TRP A 847 19.90 3.65 18.47
CA TRP A 847 19.69 3.08 17.13
C TRP A 847 20.00 4.09 16.03
N PHE A 848 20.53 3.57 14.93
CA PHE A 848 20.48 4.20 13.61
C PHE A 848 19.11 3.90 12.95
N PRO A 849 18.54 4.82 12.15
CA PRO A 849 17.19 4.69 11.60
C PRO A 849 16.92 3.43 10.76
N GLU A 850 17.94 2.88 10.09
CA GLU A 850 17.86 1.63 9.32
C GLU A 850 17.81 0.34 10.16
N GLU A 851 18.05 0.41 11.47
CA GLU A 851 17.99 -0.76 12.35
C GLU A 851 16.55 -1.14 12.67
N ARG A 852 16.32 -2.41 13.03
CA ARG A 852 14.96 -2.91 13.34
C ARG A 852 14.42 -2.41 14.69
N GLY A 853 15.28 -2.00 15.61
CA GLY A 853 14.87 -1.44 16.91
C GLY A 853 14.55 0.06 16.90
N ALA A 854 14.87 0.77 15.82
CA ALA A 854 14.69 2.23 15.72
C ALA A 854 13.23 2.62 15.54
N VAL A 855 12.54 2.03 14.56
CA VAL A 855 11.15 2.34 14.20
C VAL A 855 10.48 1.06 13.71
N SER A 856 9.31 0.74 14.28
CA SER A 856 8.57 -0.48 13.96
C SER A 856 7.85 -0.41 12.61
N ASP A 857 7.21 0.72 12.28
CA ASP A 857 6.55 0.94 10.99
C ASP A 857 7.30 1.98 10.14
N ARG A 858 8.25 1.47 9.36
CA ARG A 858 9.00 2.26 8.38
C ARG A 858 8.11 2.87 7.29
N ARG A 859 6.98 2.24 6.95
CA ARG A 859 6.06 2.76 5.92
C ARG A 859 5.33 4.00 6.44
N THR A 860 4.75 3.93 7.63
CA THR A 860 4.09 5.09 8.27
C THR A 860 5.09 6.22 8.54
N LEU A 861 6.31 5.91 8.98
CA LEU A 861 7.38 6.92 9.12
C LEU A 861 7.69 7.62 7.80
N LEU A 862 7.97 6.86 6.74
CA LEU A 862 8.34 7.43 5.43
C LEU A 862 7.15 8.17 4.78
N GLN A 863 5.91 7.74 5.01
CA GLN A 863 4.70 8.48 4.59
C GLN A 863 4.60 9.83 5.31
N ASN A 864 4.76 9.85 6.64
CA ASN A 864 4.76 11.10 7.42
C ASN A 864 5.90 12.04 6.99
N ALA A 865 7.08 11.49 6.68
CA ALA A 865 8.22 12.27 6.20
C ALA A 865 8.05 12.82 4.77
N ALA A 866 7.16 12.23 3.97
CA ALA A 866 6.87 12.65 2.60
C ALA A 866 5.85 13.81 2.50
N GLU A 867 5.30 14.30 3.63
CA GLU A 867 4.41 15.47 3.65
C GLU A 867 5.09 16.67 2.94
N GLY A 868 4.36 17.35 2.05
CA GLY A 868 4.85 18.51 1.28
C GLY A 868 5.80 18.18 0.11
N THR A 869 6.21 16.93 -0.09
CA THR A 869 7.11 16.55 -1.20
C THR A 869 6.50 16.84 -2.57
N VAL A 870 7.35 17.28 -3.50
CA VAL A 870 7.01 17.46 -4.93
C VAL A 870 6.97 16.11 -5.63
N ARG A 871 7.86 15.20 -5.20
CA ARG A 871 7.98 13.84 -5.71
C ARG A 871 8.55 12.97 -4.60
N PHE A 872 7.87 11.86 -4.32
CA PHE A 872 8.37 10.82 -3.44
C PHE A 872 8.05 9.46 -4.05
N GLU A 873 9.07 8.70 -4.42
CA GLU A 873 8.93 7.38 -5.04
C GLU A 873 9.96 6.43 -4.43
N LEU A 874 9.57 5.17 -4.18
CA LEU A 874 10.48 4.10 -3.79
C LEU A 874 10.30 2.89 -4.69
N ASN A 875 11.31 2.01 -4.66
CA ASN A 875 11.31 0.73 -5.35
C ASN A 875 10.97 0.85 -6.86
N ARG A 876 11.57 1.85 -7.52
CA ARG A 876 11.45 2.08 -8.97
C ARG A 876 12.76 1.68 -9.67
N PRO A 877 12.73 1.23 -10.94
CA PRO A 877 13.97 1.13 -11.70
C PRO A 877 14.53 2.55 -11.94
N PRO A 878 15.87 2.74 -11.94
CA PRO A 878 16.53 4.04 -12.09
C PRO A 878 15.92 4.96 -13.15
N TRP A 879 15.74 4.46 -14.38
CA TRP A 879 15.22 5.23 -15.53
C TRP A 879 13.83 5.84 -15.30
N ALA A 880 12.99 5.26 -14.43
CA ALA A 880 11.67 5.82 -14.13
C ALA A 880 11.73 7.09 -13.26
N LEU A 881 12.86 7.31 -12.57
CA LEU A 881 13.08 8.47 -11.71
C LEU A 881 13.73 9.64 -12.44
N GLU A 882 14.34 9.40 -13.61
CA GLU A 882 15.14 10.40 -14.32
C GLU A 882 14.29 11.41 -15.11
N SER A 883 14.88 12.55 -15.46
CA SER A 883 14.17 13.66 -16.10
C SER A 883 13.96 13.47 -17.59
N ASN A 884 14.82 12.70 -18.25
CA ASN A 884 14.78 12.40 -19.69
C ASN A 884 15.22 10.93 -19.92
N PRO A 885 14.38 9.92 -19.60
CA PRO A 885 14.74 8.52 -19.84
C PRO A 885 15.03 8.26 -21.33
N THR A 886 16.19 7.68 -21.64
CA THR A 886 16.66 7.49 -23.02
C THR A 886 16.00 6.26 -23.62
N ARG A 887 15.00 6.46 -24.49
CA ARG A 887 14.30 5.34 -25.15
C ARG A 887 15.17 4.71 -26.24
N LEU A 888 15.77 3.55 -25.95
CA LEU A 888 16.60 2.78 -26.88
C LEU A 888 15.80 2.00 -27.94
N GLY A 889 14.47 2.03 -27.85
CA GLY A 889 13.57 1.29 -28.74
C GLY A 889 13.06 -0.02 -28.12
N MET A 890 12.10 -0.67 -28.77
CA MET A 890 11.45 -1.92 -28.32
C MET A 890 10.87 -1.96 -26.88
N GLY A 891 10.82 -0.83 -26.16
CA GLY A 891 10.42 -0.77 -24.75
C GLY A 891 11.60 -0.80 -23.76
N MET A 892 12.84 -0.77 -24.26
CA MET A 892 14.05 -0.59 -23.45
C MET A 892 14.34 0.90 -23.22
N TYR A 893 14.73 1.22 -22.00
CA TYR A 893 15.15 2.55 -21.57
C TYR A 893 16.54 2.47 -20.94
N TRP A 894 17.34 3.53 -21.14
CA TRP A 894 18.61 3.78 -20.46
C TRP A 894 18.49 5.08 -19.67
#